data_AF-A0A836LH64-F1
#
_entry.id   AF-A0A836LH64-F1
#
_cell.length_a   1.000
_cell.length_b   1.000
_cell.length_c   1.000
_cell.angle_alpha   90.00
_cell.angle_beta   90.00
_cell.angle_gamma   90.00
#
_symmetry.space_group_name_H-M   'P 1'
#
loop_
_entity.id
_entity.type
_entity.pdbx_description
1 polymer ?
#
loop_
_entity_poly.entity_id
_entity_poly.type
_entity_poly.pdbx_seq_one_letter_code
_entity_poly.pdbx_strand_id
1 'polypeptide(L)'
;MPVRRYGGPDNNSSSGVSSALKPANTSGSRLPSMHRDAVPQQDCCVNEEEGVQQPSVGSEVHLVSDATRRAVQQPSSGAPYATDAKFDSSTPQFNAMKSSEYTFRTNERQRELYKALRALPPLPELQEPRCVEEYCEVSLEDSLYRIVEANDVVVVAGAFFGDEGKGKTVDAVARHPLCTCIARVNSGENAGHTVFDKTGRKFVFNLAPSGLLLPGKRNYVGPECVMDPISFMEKEVIQLIEAGVDYQDRLFIGNVCIVTPYHKLLDLLGSATNSSTLKGMAPVHGSKVTKRGIRLDHIFNDEETLRARLEKDMGTYFGLLKLKNLSDADVVRRCQEENSDGVLRVPDYVVAFAQAEDKVEFLVQLYRDRVRCNPNFPARCDVIHELRAAVLRGEKVLLEGPQSYWLSNARTKFWESTTSADTTASGLLAASQLNFQQFRTVVLNVHKTPGSSRVGIGACPSSFVPQDYFSAQNIKTLHDLPPAACADFEAIQRTLFRHGFPFSKNKALHNGIMAPVEYSDETGTYNIGVAMAIASAKHHGECGAVTKKPRVCGFFDCVLQHEVNNNQGPYLTISAIDRGDDYDMIGVTIAYVYHNLEGKQVDVDGHVYKNGDIIRAGDPVPSESALYHCYPIVKLIDGWSGSPVAASKRRRNTPLPRGVCELLSTIEYFTNSKVLSIGNGPNGDDIIYLGQ
;
A
#
# COMPACT_ATOMS: atom_id res chain seq x y z
N MET A 1 30.83 22.20 -30.63
CA MET A 1 31.31 23.60 -30.72
C MET A 1 31.37 24.21 -29.31
N PRO A 2 32.35 25.08 -29.02
CA PRO A 2 33.31 24.79 -27.95
C PRO A 2 33.15 25.57 -26.63
N VAL A 3 33.79 24.95 -25.64
CA VAL A 3 34.15 25.37 -24.28
C VAL A 3 34.85 26.74 -24.25
N ARG A 4 34.45 27.61 -23.32
CA ARG A 4 35.23 28.79 -22.90
C ARG A 4 35.92 28.54 -21.57
N ARG A 5 37.26 28.55 -21.60
CA ARG A 5 38.16 28.70 -20.46
C ARG A 5 38.25 30.18 -20.08
N TYR A 6 38.37 30.46 -18.79
CA TYR A 6 39.10 31.63 -18.28
C TYR A 6 40.18 31.11 -17.33
N GLY A 7 41.39 31.60 -17.47
CA GLY A 7 42.55 31.25 -16.64
C GLY A 7 43.18 32.47 -15.98
N GLY A 8 43.71 32.22 -14.77
CA GLY A 8 44.87 32.86 -14.10
C GLY A 8 44.76 34.33 -13.66
N PRO A 9 45.69 34.84 -12.81
CA PRO A 9 46.96 34.23 -12.34
C PRO A 9 47.27 34.39 -10.82
N ASP A 10 48.12 33.54 -10.21
CA ASP A 10 49.43 33.83 -9.56
C ASP A 10 49.39 33.19 -8.13
N ASN A 11 50.42 32.66 -7.45
CA ASN A 11 51.86 32.49 -7.65
C ASN A 11 52.42 31.44 -6.63
N ASN A 12 53.64 30.96 -6.90
CA ASN A 12 54.66 30.34 -5.99
C ASN A 12 54.67 28.82 -5.65
N SER A 13 55.40 28.09 -6.50
CA SER A 13 56.63 27.31 -6.23
C SER A 13 56.99 26.82 -4.81
N SER A 14 57.26 25.50 -4.68
CA SER A 14 58.62 24.95 -4.49
C SER A 14 58.67 23.40 -4.46
N SER A 15 59.72 22.87 -5.10
CA SER A 15 60.37 21.54 -5.08
C SER A 15 60.13 20.63 -3.87
N GLY A 16 60.04 19.30 -3.91
CA GLY A 16 60.65 18.30 -4.81
C GLY A 16 61.93 17.70 -4.20
N VAL A 17 61.91 16.46 -3.65
CA VAL A 17 63.07 15.53 -3.54
C VAL A 17 62.58 14.07 -3.43
N SER A 18 63.21 13.20 -4.23
CA SER A 18 63.09 11.73 -4.25
C SER A 18 64.20 11.04 -3.44
N SER A 19 63.96 9.80 -2.98
CA SER A 19 64.88 8.63 -3.04
C SER A 19 64.27 7.49 -2.19
N ALA A 20 63.89 6.32 -2.75
CA ALA A 20 64.69 5.22 -3.31
C ALA A 20 65.45 4.41 -2.26
N LEU A 21 65.06 3.13 -2.07
CA LEU A 21 65.96 1.98 -1.87
C LEU A 21 65.17 0.66 -2.12
N LYS A 22 65.70 -0.13 -3.07
CA LYS A 22 65.40 -1.53 -3.47
C LYS A 22 66.57 -2.42 -2.92
N PRO A 23 66.78 -3.71 -3.31
CA PRO A 23 65.96 -4.94 -3.34
C PRO A 23 66.77 -6.22 -2.88
N ALA A 24 66.19 -7.43 -2.95
CA ALA A 24 66.85 -8.73 -3.31
C ALA A 24 65.78 -9.85 -3.42
N ASN A 25 65.51 -10.51 -4.57
CA ASN A 25 66.22 -11.60 -5.31
C ASN A 25 66.33 -12.94 -4.53
N THR A 26 66.13 -14.17 -5.04
CA THR A 26 65.92 -14.74 -6.41
C THR A 26 65.63 -16.27 -6.37
N SER A 27 65.10 -16.79 -7.50
CA SER A 27 65.28 -18.13 -8.15
C SER A 27 64.19 -19.21 -7.97
N GLY A 28 63.76 -19.99 -8.98
CA GLY A 28 64.02 -20.02 -10.44
C GLY A 28 63.45 -21.30 -11.11
N SER A 29 63.06 -21.20 -12.40
CA SER A 29 62.92 -22.27 -13.45
C SER A 29 61.75 -23.29 -13.31
N ARG A 30 61.04 -23.81 -14.33
CA ARG A 30 61.17 -23.93 -15.81
C ARG A 30 59.80 -24.34 -16.42
N LEU A 31 59.52 -23.94 -17.66
CA LEU A 31 58.44 -24.41 -18.56
C LEU A 31 58.80 -25.76 -19.24
N PRO A 32 57.85 -26.44 -19.93
CA PRO A 32 57.76 -26.27 -21.39
C PRO A 32 56.33 -26.17 -21.98
N SER A 33 56.31 -25.58 -23.20
CA SER A 33 55.28 -25.45 -24.25
C SER A 33 54.85 -26.81 -24.86
N MET A 34 53.95 -27.03 -25.83
CA MET A 34 53.16 -26.28 -26.83
C MET A 34 52.25 -27.35 -27.51
N HIS A 35 51.04 -27.02 -27.99
CA HIS A 35 50.57 -27.34 -29.37
C HIS A 35 49.13 -26.85 -29.62
N ARG A 36 48.95 -26.23 -30.79
CA ARG A 36 47.71 -25.79 -31.44
C ARG A 36 47.24 -26.88 -32.42
N ASP A 37 45.94 -26.93 -32.70
CA ASP A 37 45.29 -27.15 -34.01
C ASP A 37 43.78 -26.82 -33.81
N ALA A 38 43.15 -25.83 -34.45
CA ALA A 38 42.81 -25.60 -35.88
C ALA A 38 41.46 -26.24 -36.31
N VAL A 39 40.72 -25.46 -37.11
CA VAL A 39 39.28 -25.45 -37.43
C VAL A 39 38.87 -26.59 -38.41
N PRO A 40 37.57 -26.74 -38.80
CA PRO A 40 37.12 -25.99 -39.99
C PRO A 40 35.67 -25.47 -39.99
N GLN A 41 35.50 -24.26 -40.50
CA GLN A 41 34.35 -23.79 -41.27
C GLN A 41 34.57 -24.16 -42.75
N GLN A 42 33.49 -24.45 -43.46
CA GLN A 42 33.23 -24.21 -44.90
C GLN A 42 31.83 -24.79 -45.22
N ASP A 43 31.06 -24.38 -46.23
CA ASP A 43 30.66 -23.10 -46.82
C ASP A 43 29.67 -23.47 -47.97
N CYS A 44 28.89 -22.48 -48.45
CA CYS A 44 28.12 -22.46 -49.71
C CYS A 44 26.78 -23.26 -49.74
N CYS A 45 25.66 -22.76 -50.31
CA CYS A 45 25.44 -21.93 -51.50
C CYS A 45 24.20 -21.00 -51.39
N VAL A 46 24.14 -20.07 -52.35
CA VAL A 46 23.29 -18.88 -52.51
C VAL A 46 22.15 -19.12 -53.54
N ASN A 47 21.21 -18.15 -53.57
CA ASN A 47 20.17 -17.79 -54.58
C ASN A 47 18.75 -18.31 -54.23
N GLU A 48 17.68 -17.51 -54.25
CA GLU A 48 17.29 -16.44 -55.18
C GLU A 48 16.21 -15.49 -54.58
N GLU A 49 15.97 -14.37 -55.26
CA GLU A 49 15.17 -13.19 -54.91
C GLU A 49 13.63 -13.36 -55.01
N GLU A 50 12.90 -12.49 -54.31
CA GLU A 50 11.61 -11.80 -54.62
C GLU A 50 10.97 -11.39 -53.27
N GLY A 51 10.94 -10.13 -52.85
CA GLY A 51 10.15 -9.02 -53.39
C GLY A 51 8.84 -8.88 -52.61
N VAL A 52 8.68 -7.85 -51.76
CA VAL A 52 7.42 -7.11 -51.46
C VAL A 52 7.64 -6.08 -50.34
N GLN A 53 7.03 -4.92 -50.55
CA GLN A 53 7.20 -3.60 -49.96
C GLN A 53 6.79 -3.46 -48.47
N GLN A 54 7.51 -2.63 -47.72
CA GLN A 54 7.07 -2.06 -46.44
C GLN A 54 6.35 -0.72 -46.68
N PRO A 55 5.17 -0.45 -46.08
CA PRO A 55 4.58 0.89 -46.12
C PRO A 55 5.08 1.75 -44.96
N SER A 56 5.66 2.90 -45.31
CA SER A 56 5.91 4.04 -44.44
C SER A 56 4.59 4.78 -44.17
N VAL A 57 4.17 4.89 -42.91
CA VAL A 57 3.04 5.75 -42.52
C VAL A 57 3.56 7.17 -42.31
N GLY A 58 3.36 8.02 -43.32
CA GLY A 58 3.44 9.47 -43.19
C GLY A 58 2.11 10.00 -42.69
N SER A 59 2.12 10.70 -41.55
CA SER A 59 0.95 11.44 -41.05
C SER A 59 0.96 12.84 -41.63
N GLU A 60 0.15 13.07 -42.68
CA GLU A 60 -0.20 14.41 -43.16
C GLU A 60 -1.24 15.05 -42.23
N VAL A 61 -0.91 16.25 -41.75
CA VAL A 61 -1.83 17.13 -41.00
C VAL A 61 -2.49 18.06 -42.00
N HIS A 62 -3.77 17.83 -42.30
CA HIS A 62 -4.58 18.77 -43.08
C HIS A 62 -5.06 19.94 -42.20
N LEU A 63 -4.43 21.10 -42.40
CA LEU A 63 -4.96 22.39 -42.00
C LEU A 63 -6.07 22.80 -42.98
N VAL A 64 -7.30 23.00 -42.48
CA VAL A 64 -8.38 23.64 -43.22
C VAL A 64 -8.58 25.03 -42.65
N SER A 65 -8.35 26.04 -43.49
CA SER A 65 -8.56 27.47 -43.25
C SER A 65 -9.97 27.92 -43.64
N ASP A 66 -10.54 28.79 -42.79
CA ASP A 66 -11.51 29.87 -43.00
C ASP A 66 -12.52 29.82 -44.17
N ALA A 67 -13.81 29.91 -43.83
CA ALA A 67 -14.59 31.16 -43.96
C ALA A 67 -16.10 30.92 -43.85
N THR A 68 -16.79 31.50 -42.85
CA THR A 68 -18.05 32.23 -43.08
C THR A 68 -18.31 33.24 -41.95
N ARG A 69 -18.19 34.53 -42.27
CA ARG A 69 -18.69 35.65 -41.45
C ARG A 69 -20.21 35.70 -41.50
N ARG A 70 -20.88 36.04 -40.38
CA ARG A 70 -21.98 37.04 -40.36
C ARG A 70 -22.39 37.49 -38.95
N ALA A 71 -22.41 38.82 -38.83
CA ALA A 71 -23.25 39.69 -37.99
C ALA A 71 -23.12 39.65 -36.46
N VAL A 72 -22.41 40.67 -35.95
CA VAL A 72 -22.50 41.20 -34.58
C VAL A 72 -23.74 42.10 -34.49
N GLN A 73 -24.60 41.84 -33.50
CA GLN A 73 -25.56 42.81 -32.96
C GLN A 73 -25.38 42.86 -31.44
N GLN A 74 -25.03 44.03 -30.90
CA GLN A 74 -25.28 44.35 -29.49
C GLN A 74 -26.76 44.73 -29.33
N PRO A 75 -27.35 44.47 -28.15
CA PRO A 75 -27.91 45.62 -27.44
C PRO A 75 -27.77 45.60 -25.89
N SER A 76 -27.47 46.79 -25.37
CA SER A 76 -28.00 47.47 -24.17
C SER A 76 -28.18 46.75 -22.81
N SER A 77 -27.41 47.26 -21.85
CA SER A 77 -27.74 47.61 -20.45
C SER A 77 -29.14 47.28 -19.87
N GLY A 78 -29.13 46.67 -18.67
CA GLY A 78 -30.04 47.04 -17.58
C GLY A 78 -30.76 45.91 -16.82
N ALA A 79 -30.35 45.73 -15.55
CA ALA A 79 -31.11 45.17 -14.41
C ALA A 79 -31.14 43.62 -14.22
N PRO A 80 -31.47 43.13 -13.00
CA PRO A 80 -30.51 42.53 -12.06
C PRO A 80 -30.63 41.00 -12.01
N TYR A 81 -29.52 40.31 -11.71
CA TYR A 81 -29.52 38.87 -11.47
C TYR A 81 -30.29 38.55 -10.18
N ALA A 82 -31.45 37.91 -10.35
CA ALA A 82 -32.19 37.28 -9.27
C ALA A 82 -31.38 36.12 -8.70
N THR A 83 -31.03 36.26 -7.43
CA THR A 83 -30.57 35.20 -6.54
C THR A 83 -31.72 34.24 -6.30
N ASP A 84 -31.62 33.01 -6.78
CA ASP A 84 -32.18 31.79 -6.16
C ASP A 84 -31.93 30.58 -7.07
N ALA A 85 -30.67 30.13 -7.09
CA ALA A 85 -30.35 28.78 -7.53
C ALA A 85 -29.81 28.03 -6.30
N LYS A 86 -30.68 27.25 -5.66
CA LYS A 86 -30.26 26.23 -4.70
C LYS A 86 -29.28 25.31 -5.43
N PHE A 87 -28.02 25.36 -5.02
CA PHE A 87 -27.02 24.38 -5.41
C PHE A 87 -27.48 23.02 -4.86
N ASP A 88 -28.08 22.20 -5.72
CA ASP A 88 -28.25 20.79 -5.42
C ASP A 88 -26.86 20.14 -5.45
N SER A 89 -26.43 19.65 -4.29
CA SER A 89 -25.11 19.03 -4.07
C SER A 89 -25.15 17.52 -4.33
N SER A 90 -26.04 17.08 -5.22
CA SER A 90 -26.12 15.71 -5.70
C SER A 90 -25.00 15.43 -6.70
N THR A 91 -23.81 15.16 -6.17
CA THR A 91 -22.84 14.34 -6.92
C THR A 91 -23.54 13.02 -7.23
N PRO A 92 -23.52 12.49 -8.46
CA PRO A 92 -24.22 11.24 -8.78
C PRO A 92 -23.59 10.09 -8.00
N GLN A 93 -24.16 9.77 -6.84
CA GLN A 93 -23.86 8.55 -6.11
C GLN A 93 -24.47 7.40 -6.91
N PHE A 94 -23.60 6.56 -7.50
CA PHE A 94 -24.02 5.32 -8.13
C PHE A 94 -24.77 4.46 -7.11
N ASN A 95 -25.99 4.04 -7.44
CA ASN A 95 -26.85 3.17 -6.62
C ASN A 95 -26.30 1.73 -6.59
N ALA A 96 -25.10 1.56 -6.02
CA ALA A 96 -24.75 0.30 -5.35
C ALA A 96 -25.69 0.12 -4.14
N MET A 97 -25.77 -1.10 -3.60
CA MET A 97 -26.55 -1.37 -2.38
C MET A 97 -26.08 -0.39 -1.29
N LYS A 98 -26.91 0.62 -0.96
CA LYS A 98 -26.55 1.60 0.08
C LYS A 98 -26.35 0.80 1.36
N SER A 99 -25.25 1.01 2.08
CA SER A 99 -24.95 0.27 3.31
C SER A 99 -26.03 0.39 4.38
N SER A 100 -26.84 1.45 4.33
CA SER A 100 -28.07 1.60 5.10
C SER A 100 -29.12 0.49 4.85
N GLU A 101 -29.04 -0.24 3.74
CA GLU A 101 -29.91 -1.37 3.39
C GLU A 101 -29.31 -2.72 3.78
N TYR A 102 -28.02 -2.78 4.16
CA TYR A 102 -27.35 -4.01 4.58
C TYR A 102 -27.58 -4.22 6.08
N THR A 103 -28.61 -5.01 6.40
CA THR A 103 -29.04 -5.26 7.77
C THR A 103 -28.24 -6.36 8.45
N PHE A 104 -28.41 -6.51 9.77
CA PHE A 104 -27.88 -7.66 10.50
C PHE A 104 -28.38 -8.99 9.92
N ARG A 105 -29.65 -9.08 9.49
CA ARG A 105 -30.26 -10.30 8.93
C ARG A 105 -30.20 -10.37 7.41
N THR A 106 -30.45 -11.55 6.86
CA THR A 106 -30.58 -11.74 5.41
C THR A 106 -31.88 -11.09 4.90
N ASN A 107 -31.75 -10.07 4.04
CA ASN A 107 -32.88 -9.37 3.42
C ASN A 107 -33.32 -10.03 2.10
N GLU A 108 -34.46 -9.58 1.55
CA GLU A 108 -35.05 -10.13 0.32
C GLU A 108 -34.11 -9.97 -0.88
N ARG A 109 -33.47 -8.80 -1.01
CA ARG A 109 -32.50 -8.46 -2.07
C ARG A 109 -31.35 -9.48 -2.13
N GLN A 110 -30.79 -9.87 -0.98
CA GLN A 110 -29.74 -10.89 -0.90
C GLN A 110 -30.25 -12.28 -1.31
N ARG A 111 -31.50 -12.62 -0.98
CA ARG A 111 -32.11 -13.91 -1.37
C ARG A 111 -32.37 -13.96 -2.88
N GLU A 112 -32.85 -12.87 -3.48
CA GLU A 112 -33.07 -12.75 -4.92
C GLU A 112 -31.75 -12.84 -5.69
N LEU A 113 -30.73 -12.12 -5.25
CA LEU A 113 -29.40 -12.21 -5.81
C LEU A 113 -28.88 -13.64 -5.79
N TYR A 114 -28.92 -14.30 -4.64
CA TYR A 114 -28.47 -15.69 -4.52
C TYR A 114 -29.27 -16.63 -5.44
N LYS A 115 -30.59 -16.45 -5.57
CA LYS A 115 -31.41 -17.24 -6.50
C LYS A 115 -30.95 -17.08 -7.94
N ALA A 116 -30.55 -15.87 -8.35
CA ALA A 116 -30.02 -15.61 -9.69
C ALA A 116 -28.63 -16.24 -9.90
N LEU A 117 -27.72 -16.06 -8.93
CA LEU A 117 -26.34 -16.53 -9.03
C LEU A 117 -26.19 -18.05 -8.88
N ARG A 118 -26.97 -18.70 -8.01
CA ARG A 118 -26.89 -20.16 -7.78
C ARG A 118 -27.25 -21.00 -9.01
N ALA A 119 -27.93 -20.41 -9.98
CA ALA A 119 -28.33 -21.08 -11.22
C ALA A 119 -27.20 -21.11 -12.27
N LEU A 120 -26.12 -20.36 -12.05
CA LEU A 120 -24.98 -20.33 -12.95
C LEU A 120 -24.23 -21.66 -12.93
N PRO A 121 -23.74 -22.13 -14.10
CA PRO A 121 -22.98 -23.36 -14.17
C PRO A 121 -21.67 -23.24 -13.36
N PRO A 122 -21.19 -24.34 -12.75
CA PRO A 122 -19.86 -24.38 -12.16
C PRO A 122 -18.76 -23.96 -13.13
N LEU A 123 -17.85 -23.13 -12.67
CA LEU A 123 -16.63 -22.82 -13.39
C LEU A 123 -15.68 -24.04 -13.35
N PRO A 124 -15.14 -24.51 -14.49
CA PRO A 124 -14.10 -25.53 -14.51
C PRO A 124 -12.90 -25.19 -13.63
N GLU A 125 -12.56 -23.91 -13.53
CA GLU A 125 -11.45 -23.35 -12.76
C GLU A 125 -11.55 -23.65 -11.25
N LEU A 126 -12.75 -23.92 -10.70
CA LEU A 126 -12.90 -24.34 -9.30
C LEU A 126 -12.14 -25.64 -8.99
N GLN A 127 -11.84 -26.45 -10.02
CA GLN A 127 -11.08 -27.69 -9.90
C GLN A 127 -9.56 -27.49 -10.06
N GLU A 128 -9.10 -26.29 -10.39
CA GLU A 128 -7.69 -25.99 -10.59
C GLU A 128 -7.03 -25.44 -9.32
N PRO A 129 -5.72 -25.65 -9.13
CA PRO A 129 -4.87 -26.55 -9.92
C PRO A 129 -5.21 -28.02 -9.62
N ARG A 130 -5.17 -28.88 -10.64
CA ARG A 130 -5.38 -30.34 -10.47
C ARG A 130 -4.22 -31.03 -9.76
N CYS A 131 -3.02 -30.48 -9.89
CA CYS A 131 -1.82 -30.93 -9.19
C CYS A 131 -1.53 -29.97 -8.05
N VAL A 132 -1.28 -30.51 -6.86
CA VAL A 132 -0.84 -29.73 -5.71
C VAL A 132 0.65 -29.96 -5.59
N GLU A 133 1.41 -28.87 -5.61
CA GLU A 133 2.86 -28.89 -5.43
C GLU A 133 3.20 -29.20 -3.97
N GLU A 134 4.36 -29.80 -3.75
CA GLU A 134 4.90 -29.98 -2.40
C GLU A 134 5.77 -28.77 -2.04
N TYR A 135 5.56 -28.21 -0.86
CA TYR A 135 6.39 -27.12 -0.34
C TYR A 135 7.14 -27.62 0.89
N CYS A 136 8.43 -27.28 0.96
CA CYS A 136 9.28 -27.59 2.09
C CYS A 136 9.82 -26.32 2.75
N GLU A 137 10.09 -26.42 4.05
CA GLU A 137 10.78 -25.37 4.79
C GLU A 137 12.27 -25.40 4.40
N VAL A 138 12.77 -24.27 3.89
CA VAL A 138 14.19 -24.07 3.56
C VAL A 138 14.78 -22.97 4.44
N SER A 139 16.11 -22.84 4.40
CA SER A 139 16.79 -21.77 5.13
C SER A 139 16.45 -20.38 4.56
N LEU A 140 16.59 -19.36 5.40
CA LEU A 140 16.51 -17.96 4.98
C LEU A 140 17.53 -17.66 3.87
N GLU A 141 18.71 -18.26 4.00
CA GLU A 141 19.83 -18.22 3.07
C GLU A 141 19.42 -18.75 1.70
N ASP A 142 18.79 -19.92 1.65
CA ASP A 142 18.43 -20.62 0.40
C ASP A 142 17.21 -20.05 -0.31
N SER A 143 16.39 -19.25 0.38
CA SER A 143 15.20 -18.59 -0.18
C SER A 143 15.44 -17.08 -0.35
N LEU A 144 15.18 -16.29 0.69
CA LEU A 144 15.12 -14.82 0.59
C LEU A 144 16.50 -14.20 0.32
N TYR A 145 17.56 -14.66 0.98
CA TYR A 145 18.87 -14.01 0.88
C TYR A 145 19.49 -14.16 -0.51
N ARG A 146 19.31 -15.30 -1.19
CA ARG A 146 19.71 -15.42 -2.61
C ARG A 146 19.09 -14.33 -3.50
N ILE A 147 17.82 -13.99 -3.24
CA ILE A 147 17.13 -12.92 -3.96
C ILE A 147 17.70 -11.55 -3.61
N VAL A 148 17.99 -11.30 -2.32
CA VAL A 148 18.61 -10.05 -1.86
C VAL A 148 20.02 -9.87 -2.44
N GLU A 149 20.82 -10.94 -2.49
CA GLU A 149 22.19 -10.90 -3.01
C GLU A 149 22.22 -10.64 -4.53
N ALA A 150 21.28 -11.21 -5.28
CA ALA A 150 21.18 -11.08 -6.73
C ALA A 150 20.72 -9.68 -7.21
N ASN A 151 20.19 -8.85 -6.31
CA ASN A 151 19.61 -7.55 -6.62
C ASN A 151 20.31 -6.43 -5.86
N ASP A 152 20.32 -5.23 -6.42
CA ASP A 152 20.91 -4.03 -5.80
C ASP A 152 19.87 -3.32 -4.92
N VAL A 153 18.61 -3.33 -5.37
CA VAL A 153 17.47 -2.70 -4.72
C VAL A 153 16.40 -3.74 -4.45
N VAL A 154 15.94 -3.81 -3.21
CA VAL A 154 14.82 -4.65 -2.79
C VAL A 154 13.67 -3.76 -2.38
N VAL A 155 12.49 -3.95 -2.96
CA VAL A 155 11.27 -3.22 -2.62
C VAL A 155 10.34 -4.16 -1.88
N VAL A 156 9.86 -3.78 -0.71
CA VAL A 156 8.78 -4.51 -0.03
C VAL A 156 7.49 -3.70 -0.14
N ALA A 157 6.53 -4.21 -0.89
CA ALA A 157 5.29 -3.51 -1.22
C ALA A 157 4.04 -4.29 -0.77
N GLY A 158 3.00 -3.59 -0.34
CA GLY A 158 1.73 -4.21 0.05
C GLY A 158 0.91 -4.55 -1.19
N ALA A 159 0.28 -5.72 -1.22
CA ALA A 159 -0.44 -6.20 -2.41
C ALA A 159 -1.95 -5.96 -2.36
N PHE A 160 -2.51 -5.64 -1.19
CA PHE A 160 -3.95 -5.50 -1.01
C PHE A 160 -4.34 -4.08 -0.57
N PHE A 161 -5.24 -3.97 0.40
CA PHE A 161 -5.76 -2.72 0.95
C PHE A 161 -5.20 -2.39 2.34
N GLY A 162 -3.92 -2.67 2.58
CA GLY A 162 -3.20 -2.26 3.78
C GLY A 162 -3.14 -3.29 4.90
N ASP A 163 -2.15 -3.11 5.77
CA ASP A 163 -1.83 -3.95 6.94
C ASP A 163 -1.74 -5.44 6.65
N GLU A 164 -1.05 -5.76 5.56
CA GLU A 164 -0.67 -7.11 5.19
C GLU A 164 0.54 -7.62 5.99
N GLY A 165 1.01 -6.89 6.99
CA GLY A 165 2.16 -7.32 7.81
C GLY A 165 3.53 -7.12 7.17
N LYS A 166 3.68 -6.14 6.27
CA LYS A 166 4.94 -5.81 5.57
C LYS A 166 6.17 -5.75 6.48
N GLY A 167 6.03 -5.19 7.68
CA GLY A 167 7.14 -4.97 8.61
C GLY A 167 7.96 -6.23 8.89
N LYS A 168 7.34 -7.42 8.88
CA LYS A 168 8.05 -8.69 9.07
C LYS A 168 8.97 -9.01 7.89
N THR A 169 8.47 -8.89 6.66
CA THR A 169 9.28 -9.06 5.45
C THR A 169 10.39 -8.01 5.36
N VAL A 170 10.09 -6.76 5.76
CA VAL A 170 11.09 -5.67 5.81
C VAL A 170 12.20 -6.02 6.81
N ASP A 171 11.86 -6.45 8.03
CA ASP A 171 12.83 -6.86 9.04
C ASP A 171 13.71 -8.02 8.54
N ALA A 172 13.11 -9.05 7.92
CA ALA A 172 13.85 -10.19 7.37
C ALA A 172 14.87 -9.77 6.29
N VAL A 173 14.49 -8.88 5.36
CA VAL A 173 15.41 -8.34 4.34
C VAL A 173 16.48 -7.45 4.99
N ALA A 174 16.07 -6.58 5.93
CA ALA A 174 16.95 -5.64 6.59
C ALA A 174 18.06 -6.31 7.41
N ARG A 175 17.81 -7.52 7.95
CA ARG A 175 18.83 -8.31 8.65
C ARG A 175 19.97 -8.80 7.76
N HIS A 176 19.77 -8.85 6.44
CA HIS A 176 20.83 -9.26 5.52
C HIS A 176 22.09 -8.37 5.70
N PRO A 177 23.30 -8.93 5.79
CA PRO A 177 24.51 -8.16 6.07
C PRO A 177 24.79 -7.04 5.06
N LEU A 178 24.56 -7.31 3.77
CA LEU A 178 24.75 -6.32 2.71
C LEU A 178 23.62 -5.27 2.63
N CYS A 179 22.46 -5.51 3.26
CA CYS A 179 21.37 -4.53 3.28
C CYS A 179 21.63 -3.51 4.37
N THR A 180 22.28 -2.41 4.04
CA THR A 180 22.74 -1.39 5.01
C THR A 180 21.90 -0.12 4.99
N CYS A 181 21.18 0.14 3.89
CA CYS A 181 20.36 1.32 3.70
C CYS A 181 18.88 0.94 3.60
N ILE A 182 18.05 1.51 4.47
CA ILE A 182 16.61 1.25 4.53
C ILE A 182 15.89 2.59 4.40
N ALA A 183 14.99 2.71 3.43
CA ALA A 183 14.39 3.99 3.09
C ALA A 183 12.88 3.91 2.94
N ARG A 184 12.22 4.87 3.58
CA ARG A 184 10.84 5.28 3.25
C ARG A 184 10.96 6.46 2.30
N VAL A 185 10.50 6.33 1.06
CA VAL A 185 10.81 7.31 0.00
C VAL A 185 9.64 8.22 -0.38
N ASN A 186 8.40 7.83 -0.07
CA ASN A 186 7.21 8.67 -0.30
C ASN A 186 6.13 8.43 0.76
N SER A 187 4.96 9.06 0.58
CA SER A 187 3.84 9.04 1.55
C SER A 187 4.21 9.68 2.89
N GLY A 188 3.44 9.44 3.94
CA GLY A 188 3.65 10.07 5.25
C GLY A 188 3.28 9.19 6.44
N GLU A 189 2.87 9.83 7.54
CA GLU A 189 2.55 9.21 8.84
C GLU A 189 1.20 8.47 8.88
N ASN A 190 0.54 8.31 7.74
CA ASN A 190 -0.73 7.57 7.63
C ASN A 190 -0.54 6.05 7.57
N ALA A 191 0.68 5.57 7.37
CA ALA A 191 1.05 4.18 7.64
C ALA A 191 1.46 4.02 9.11
N GLY A 192 1.45 2.78 9.61
CA GLY A 192 2.05 2.44 10.89
C GLY A 192 2.56 1.01 10.86
N HIS A 193 3.70 0.78 11.47
CA HIS A 193 4.22 -0.57 11.71
C HIS A 193 4.69 -0.69 13.16
N THR A 194 4.51 -1.88 13.71
CA THR A 194 5.01 -2.22 15.04
C THR A 194 6.28 -3.04 14.88
N VAL A 195 7.33 -2.67 15.61
CA VAL A 195 8.56 -3.46 15.73
C VAL A 195 8.87 -3.69 17.20
N PHE A 196 9.64 -4.73 17.48
CA PHE A 196 10.03 -5.10 18.83
C PHE A 196 11.56 -5.12 18.90
N ASP A 197 12.12 -4.61 19.99
CA ASP A 197 13.56 -4.78 20.24
C ASP A 197 13.88 -6.18 20.77
N LYS A 198 15.17 -6.45 20.98
CA LYS A 198 15.66 -7.75 21.49
C LYS A 198 15.14 -8.11 22.88
N THR A 199 14.64 -7.14 23.64
CA THR A 199 14.06 -7.34 24.98
C THR A 199 12.54 -7.55 24.93
N GLY A 200 11.93 -7.44 23.75
CA GLY A 200 10.49 -7.50 23.57
C GLY A 200 9.78 -6.15 23.79
N ARG A 201 10.51 -5.04 23.92
CA ARG A 201 9.89 -3.70 24.01
C ARG A 201 9.28 -3.34 22.67
N LYS A 202 8.02 -2.89 22.71
CA LYS A 202 7.24 -2.48 21.53
C LYS A 202 7.57 -1.05 21.13
N PHE A 203 7.80 -0.83 19.83
CA PHE A 203 7.87 0.48 19.20
C PHE A 203 6.82 0.58 18.09
N VAL A 204 6.21 1.75 17.93
CA VAL A 204 5.26 2.04 16.86
C VAL A 204 5.80 3.19 16.03
N PHE A 205 6.19 2.91 14.79
CA PHE A 205 6.66 3.91 13.85
C PHE A 205 5.62 4.16 12.77
N ASN A 206 5.46 5.43 12.41
CA ASN A 206 4.55 5.89 11.38
C ASN A 206 5.31 6.35 10.14
N LEU A 207 6.48 6.99 10.29
CA LEU A 207 7.33 7.47 9.21
C LEU A 207 8.75 6.93 9.26
N ALA A 208 9.31 6.70 10.46
CA ALA A 208 10.65 6.14 10.59
C ALA A 208 10.68 4.72 9.97
N PRO A 209 11.73 4.35 9.22
CA PRO A 209 11.85 3.00 8.69
C PRO A 209 11.99 1.95 9.80
N SER A 210 11.41 0.77 9.57
CA SER A 210 11.31 -0.32 10.55
C SER A 210 12.65 -0.91 10.97
N GLY A 211 13.68 -0.79 10.13
CA GLY A 211 15.03 -1.27 10.44
C GLY A 211 15.82 -0.39 11.40
N LEU A 212 15.22 0.67 11.97
CA LEU A 212 15.91 1.57 12.89
C LEU A 212 16.41 0.88 14.18
N LEU A 213 15.76 -0.20 14.59
CA LEU A 213 16.19 -1.00 15.74
C LEU A 213 17.31 -1.99 15.41
N LEU A 214 17.65 -2.17 14.13
CA LEU A 214 18.73 -3.07 13.71
C LEU A 214 20.08 -2.34 13.74
N PRO A 215 21.10 -2.91 14.41
CA PRO A 215 22.42 -2.29 14.48
C PRO A 215 23.08 -2.23 13.10
N GLY A 216 23.84 -1.16 12.86
CA GLY A 216 24.60 -0.97 11.62
C GLY A 216 23.74 -0.63 10.39
N LYS A 217 22.44 -0.35 10.56
CA LYS A 217 21.54 0.04 9.47
C LYS A 217 21.32 1.56 9.46
N ARG A 218 21.51 2.17 8.30
CA ARG A 218 21.17 3.58 8.05
C ARG A 218 19.75 3.66 7.51
N ASN A 219 18.95 4.50 8.12
CA ASN A 219 17.52 4.64 7.93
C ASN A 219 17.24 6.04 7.40
N TYR A 220 16.50 6.11 6.30
CA TYR A 220 16.29 7.35 5.58
C TYR A 220 14.79 7.63 5.39
N VAL A 221 14.40 8.87 5.66
CA VAL A 221 13.12 9.44 5.23
C VAL A 221 13.39 10.30 3.99
N GLY A 222 12.97 9.80 2.83
CA GLY A 222 13.27 10.38 1.52
C GLY A 222 12.54 11.69 1.24
N PRO A 223 13.05 12.52 0.33
CA PRO A 223 12.57 13.88 0.09
C PRO A 223 11.16 13.97 -0.50
N GLU A 224 10.60 12.86 -1.01
CA GLU A 224 9.25 12.81 -1.54
C GLU A 224 8.20 12.41 -0.50
N CYS A 225 8.62 12.09 0.74
CA CYS A 225 7.74 11.96 1.89
C CYS A 225 7.11 13.30 2.31
N VAL A 226 5.99 13.18 3.02
CA VAL A 226 5.34 14.27 3.75
C VAL A 226 5.41 13.99 5.25
N MET A 227 5.75 14.98 6.05
CA MET A 227 6.10 14.80 7.46
C MET A 227 5.52 15.91 8.33
N ASP A 228 4.92 15.56 9.47
CA ASP A 228 4.68 16.51 10.54
C ASP A 228 5.85 16.41 11.54
N PRO A 229 6.80 17.36 11.53
CA PRO A 229 8.01 17.20 12.33
C PRO A 229 7.75 17.26 13.83
N ILE A 230 6.62 17.82 14.27
CA ILE A 230 6.25 17.88 15.69
C ILE A 230 5.71 16.51 16.11
N SER A 231 4.74 15.99 15.35
CA SER A 231 4.18 14.64 15.55
C SER A 231 5.27 13.57 15.52
N PHE A 232 6.20 13.65 14.57
CA PHE A 232 7.32 12.72 14.46
C PHE A 232 8.21 12.71 15.72
N MET A 233 8.56 13.89 16.25
CA MET A 233 9.36 14.00 17.46
C MET A 233 8.59 13.48 18.70
N GLU A 234 7.33 13.87 18.84
CA GLU A 234 6.49 13.54 20.00
C GLU A 234 5.98 12.11 20.01
N LYS A 235 5.94 11.44 18.85
CA LYS A 235 5.39 10.08 18.75
C LYS A 235 6.46 9.06 18.47
N GLU A 236 7.41 9.31 17.57
CA GLU A 236 8.35 8.28 17.12
C GLU A 236 9.72 8.43 17.79
N VAL A 237 10.30 9.63 17.73
CA VAL A 237 11.66 9.84 18.24
C VAL A 237 11.73 9.77 19.76
N ILE A 238 10.69 10.23 20.48
CA ILE A 238 10.65 10.14 21.94
C ILE A 238 10.77 8.68 22.43
N GLN A 239 10.16 7.72 21.73
CA GLN A 239 10.26 6.30 22.07
C GLN A 239 11.72 5.83 22.04
N LEU A 240 12.51 6.32 21.09
CA LEU A 240 13.93 6.00 20.96
C LEU A 240 14.76 6.62 22.09
N ILE A 241 14.49 7.89 22.42
CA ILE A 241 15.18 8.61 23.50
C ILE A 241 14.92 7.93 24.84
N GLU A 242 13.65 7.67 25.18
CA GLU A 242 13.26 7.00 26.43
C GLU A 242 13.83 5.59 26.51
N ALA A 243 13.98 4.92 25.37
CA ALA A 243 14.56 3.60 25.30
C ALA A 243 16.10 3.59 25.36
N GLY A 244 16.77 4.74 25.24
CA GLY A 244 18.23 4.84 25.13
C GLY A 244 18.79 4.29 23.81
N VAL A 245 17.98 4.29 22.74
CA VAL A 245 18.42 3.85 21.41
C VAL A 245 19.26 4.94 20.76
N ASP A 246 20.50 4.62 20.38
CA ASP A 246 21.35 5.55 19.64
C ASP A 246 20.91 5.64 18.18
N TYR A 247 20.14 6.67 17.83
CA TYR A 247 19.56 6.85 16.50
C TYR A 247 20.18 7.99 15.70
N GLN A 248 20.94 8.88 16.33
CA GLN A 248 21.35 10.16 15.71
C GLN A 248 22.30 9.99 14.52
N ASP A 249 23.08 8.91 14.52
CA ASP A 249 23.99 8.52 13.44
C ASP A 249 23.39 7.51 12.46
N ARG A 250 22.13 7.11 12.67
CA ARG A 250 21.43 6.07 11.89
C ARG A 250 20.12 6.52 11.27
N LEU A 251 19.51 7.60 11.74
CA LEU A 251 18.26 8.13 11.19
C LEU A 251 18.52 9.47 10.53
N PHE A 252 18.20 9.55 9.24
CA PHE A 252 18.43 10.75 8.44
C PHE A 252 17.17 11.17 7.69
N ILE A 253 16.98 12.48 7.55
CA ILE A 253 15.80 13.06 6.92
C ILE A 253 16.21 13.88 5.70
N GLY A 254 15.60 13.60 4.55
CA GLY A 254 15.74 14.39 3.33
C GLY A 254 14.94 15.68 3.39
N ASN A 255 14.96 16.46 2.30
CA ASN A 255 14.19 17.71 2.22
C ASN A 255 12.68 17.46 2.00
N VAL A 256 12.02 16.81 2.97
CA VAL A 256 10.60 16.42 2.94
C VAL A 256 9.65 17.61 2.85
N CYS A 257 8.43 17.38 2.37
CA CYS A 257 7.34 18.36 2.45
C CYS A 257 6.73 18.35 3.86
N ILE A 258 6.43 19.51 4.43
CA ILE A 258 5.95 19.61 5.80
C ILE A 258 4.42 19.61 5.85
N VAL A 259 3.88 18.66 6.61
CA VAL A 259 2.52 18.69 7.12
C VAL A 259 2.47 19.70 8.25
N THR A 260 1.69 20.74 8.06
CA THR A 260 1.49 21.81 9.05
C THR A 260 0.17 21.61 9.80
N PRO A 261 -0.03 22.32 10.94
CA PRO A 261 -1.31 22.34 11.65
C PRO A 261 -2.51 22.66 10.75
N TYR A 262 -2.42 23.64 9.84
CA TYR A 262 -3.53 23.98 8.96
C TYR A 262 -3.88 22.87 7.95
N HIS A 263 -2.92 22.01 7.57
CA HIS A 263 -3.25 20.83 6.76
C HIS A 263 -4.10 19.82 7.52
N LYS A 264 -3.84 19.63 8.82
CA LYS A 264 -4.65 18.75 9.69
C LYS A 264 -6.04 19.33 9.94
N LEU A 265 -6.14 20.65 10.09
CA LEU A 265 -7.43 21.33 10.21
C LEU A 265 -8.24 21.30 8.90
N LEU A 266 -7.59 21.48 7.75
CA LEU A 266 -8.23 21.30 6.44
C LEU A 266 -8.81 19.89 6.28
N ASP A 267 -8.08 18.88 6.73
CA ASP A 267 -8.51 17.48 6.72
C ASP A 267 -9.72 17.26 7.65
N LEU A 268 -9.67 17.76 8.89
CA LEU A 268 -10.77 17.70 9.85
C LEU A 268 -12.05 18.39 9.34
N LEU A 269 -11.92 19.58 8.76
CA LEU A 269 -13.07 20.41 8.37
C LEU A 269 -13.62 20.07 6.97
N GLY A 270 -12.81 19.42 6.14
CA GLY A 270 -13.11 19.11 4.73
C GLY A 270 -13.51 17.66 4.47
N SER A 271 -13.01 16.71 5.28
CA SER A 271 -13.28 15.28 5.07
C SER A 271 -14.67 14.88 5.59
N ALA A 272 -15.26 13.86 4.96
CA ALA A 272 -16.47 13.24 5.48
C ALA A 272 -16.17 12.55 6.82
N THR A 273 -17.18 12.45 7.69
CA THR A 273 -17.03 11.75 8.97
C THR A 273 -16.49 10.34 8.73
N ASN A 274 -15.46 9.97 9.47
CA ASN A 274 -14.79 8.68 9.39
C ASN A 274 -14.02 8.35 8.10
N SER A 275 -13.85 9.28 7.14
CA SER A 275 -13.18 8.98 5.86
C SER A 275 -11.67 9.26 5.84
N SER A 276 -11.11 9.90 6.87
CA SER A 276 -9.68 10.27 6.93
C SER A 276 -8.99 9.83 8.23
N THR A 277 -7.66 9.78 8.19
CA THR A 277 -6.79 9.58 9.35
C THR A 277 -6.55 10.87 10.16
N LEU A 278 -7.02 12.01 9.65
CA LEU A 278 -6.84 13.35 10.24
C LEU A 278 -5.37 13.75 10.40
N LYS A 279 -4.51 13.19 9.54
CA LYS A 279 -3.08 13.46 9.50
C LYS A 279 -2.72 14.58 8.52
N GLY A 280 -3.69 15.15 7.79
CA GLY A 280 -3.42 16.21 6.82
C GLY A 280 -2.82 15.72 5.50
N MET A 281 -2.92 14.42 5.20
CA MET A 281 -2.28 13.79 4.03
C MET A 281 -2.79 14.37 2.71
N ALA A 282 -4.10 14.35 2.47
CA ALA A 282 -4.65 14.88 1.22
C ALA A 282 -4.36 16.37 1.05
N PRO A 283 -4.57 17.24 2.06
CA PRO A 283 -4.20 18.65 1.97
C PRO A 283 -2.71 18.88 1.67
N VAL A 284 -1.77 18.24 2.38
CA VAL A 284 -0.33 18.46 2.14
C VAL A 284 0.10 17.98 0.76
N HIS A 285 -0.47 16.88 0.26
CA HIS A 285 -0.20 16.40 -1.10
C HIS A 285 -0.77 17.38 -2.14
N GLY A 286 -1.93 17.98 -1.90
CA GLY A 286 -2.45 19.09 -2.69
C GLY A 286 -1.51 20.29 -2.71
N SER A 287 -0.99 20.70 -1.56
CA SER A 287 0.00 21.79 -1.46
C SER A 287 1.33 21.45 -2.14
N LYS A 288 1.77 20.19 -2.09
CA LYS A 288 2.95 19.69 -2.82
C LYS A 288 2.78 19.80 -4.33
N VAL A 289 1.67 19.26 -4.87
CA VAL A 289 1.40 19.27 -6.32
C VAL A 289 1.14 20.68 -6.84
N THR A 290 0.48 21.54 -6.06
CA THR A 290 0.27 22.96 -6.40
C THR A 290 1.48 23.86 -6.11
N LYS A 291 2.60 23.27 -5.65
CA LYS A 291 3.88 23.96 -5.40
C LYS A 291 3.79 25.09 -4.35
N ARG A 292 2.86 24.95 -3.40
CA ARG A 292 2.61 25.90 -2.31
C ARG A 292 3.25 25.47 -0.99
N GLY A 293 3.25 24.17 -0.70
CA GLY A 293 3.72 23.62 0.57
C GLY A 293 5.17 23.99 0.89
N ILE A 294 5.48 24.10 2.18
CA ILE A 294 6.86 24.29 2.65
C ILE A 294 7.60 22.94 2.68
N ARG A 295 8.92 22.99 2.52
CA ARG A 295 9.82 21.84 2.74
C ARG A 295 10.71 22.09 3.95
N LEU A 296 11.34 21.03 4.45
CA LEU A 296 12.20 21.07 5.63
C LEU A 296 13.29 22.14 5.52
N ASP A 297 13.91 22.32 4.35
CA ASP A 297 14.95 23.34 4.14
C ASP A 297 14.46 24.78 4.38
N HIS A 298 13.18 25.08 4.15
CA HIS A 298 12.65 26.41 4.47
C HIS A 298 12.68 26.68 5.99
N ILE A 299 12.56 25.65 6.84
CA ILE A 299 12.65 25.80 8.29
C ILE A 299 14.10 26.16 8.73
N PHE A 300 15.10 25.63 8.01
CA PHE A 300 16.51 25.77 8.43
C PHE A 300 17.25 26.96 7.82
N ASN A 301 16.88 27.40 6.61
CA ASN A 301 17.74 28.29 5.82
C ASN A 301 17.33 29.77 5.90
N ASP A 302 16.06 30.09 5.65
CA ASP A 302 15.59 31.48 5.56
C ASP A 302 14.17 31.65 6.09
N GLU A 303 14.05 32.45 7.15
CA GLU A 303 12.79 32.71 7.81
C GLU A 303 11.85 33.59 6.96
N GLU A 304 12.39 34.53 6.19
CA GLU A 304 11.56 35.39 5.33
C GLU A 304 10.85 34.55 4.26
N THR A 305 11.59 33.67 3.58
CA THR A 305 11.03 32.70 2.65
C THR A 305 10.03 31.76 3.34
N LEU A 306 10.32 31.29 4.56
CA LEU A 306 9.40 30.44 5.32
C LEU A 306 8.05 31.15 5.55
N ARG A 307 8.08 32.40 6.05
CA ARG A 307 6.88 33.21 6.30
C ARG A 307 6.06 33.40 5.02
N ALA A 308 6.69 33.87 3.94
CA ALA A 308 6.02 34.11 2.67
C ALA A 308 5.36 32.84 2.09
N ARG A 309 5.99 31.67 2.27
CA ARG A 309 5.43 30.39 1.84
C ARG A 309 4.26 29.95 2.72
N LEU A 310 4.38 30.09 4.04
CA LEU A 310 3.31 29.79 5.00
C LEU A 310 2.06 30.62 4.71
N GLU A 311 2.21 31.94 4.54
CA GLU A 311 1.11 32.86 4.20
C GLU A 311 0.39 32.44 2.91
N LYS A 312 1.17 32.15 1.87
CA LYS A 312 0.63 31.75 0.56
C LYS A 312 -0.16 30.44 0.62
N ASP A 313 0.33 29.45 1.35
CA ASP A 313 -0.29 28.13 1.46
C ASP A 313 -1.53 28.16 2.37
N MET A 314 -1.45 28.88 3.49
CA MET A 314 -2.57 29.11 4.42
C MET A 314 -3.77 29.82 3.79
N GLY A 315 -3.60 30.49 2.64
CA GLY A 315 -4.71 31.02 1.86
C GLY A 315 -5.80 29.97 1.56
N THR A 316 -5.43 28.71 1.37
CA THR A 316 -6.39 27.60 1.21
C THR A 316 -7.23 27.36 2.47
N TYR A 317 -6.58 27.37 3.64
CA TYR A 317 -7.24 27.22 4.95
C TYR A 317 -8.21 28.35 5.22
N PHE A 318 -7.77 29.60 5.07
CA PHE A 318 -8.65 30.77 5.24
C PHE A 318 -9.80 30.79 4.23
N GLY A 319 -9.56 30.34 3.00
CA GLY A 319 -10.60 30.16 1.99
C GLY A 319 -11.69 29.18 2.45
N LEU A 320 -11.32 28.05 3.03
CA LEU A 320 -12.28 27.07 3.57
C LEU A 320 -13.08 27.63 4.74
N LEU A 321 -12.43 28.31 5.69
CA LEU A 321 -13.11 28.93 6.83
C LEU A 321 -14.16 29.96 6.36
N LYS A 322 -13.79 30.80 5.39
CA LYS A 322 -14.69 31.79 4.80
C LYS A 322 -15.88 31.13 4.09
N LEU A 323 -15.63 30.08 3.30
CA LEU A 323 -16.67 29.34 2.57
C LEU A 323 -17.68 28.69 3.53
N LYS A 324 -17.20 28.13 4.64
CA LYS A 324 -18.04 27.46 5.65
C LYS A 324 -18.55 28.41 6.74
N ASN A 325 -18.24 29.70 6.68
CA ASN A 325 -18.55 30.70 7.69
C ASN A 325 -18.12 30.27 9.11
N LEU A 326 -16.87 29.79 9.25
CA LEU A 326 -16.30 29.32 10.50
C LEU A 326 -15.35 30.36 11.10
N SER A 327 -15.48 30.60 12.41
CA SER A 327 -14.51 31.34 13.21
C SER A 327 -13.42 30.41 13.78
N ASP A 328 -12.31 30.96 14.26
CA ASP A 328 -11.29 30.19 14.99
C ASP A 328 -11.88 29.46 16.22
N ALA A 329 -12.84 30.08 16.91
CA ALA A 329 -13.55 29.46 18.03
C ALA A 329 -14.37 28.23 17.59
N ASP A 330 -14.99 28.28 16.41
CA ASP A 330 -15.68 27.12 15.85
C ASP A 330 -14.70 25.99 15.52
N VAL A 331 -13.53 26.32 14.97
CA VAL A 331 -12.48 25.33 14.66
C VAL A 331 -11.97 24.66 15.93
N VAL A 332 -11.70 25.43 16.99
CA VAL A 332 -11.29 24.90 18.30
C VAL A 332 -12.36 23.97 18.86
N ARG A 333 -13.64 24.37 18.82
CA ARG A 333 -14.76 23.52 19.25
C ARG A 333 -14.78 22.20 18.48
N ARG A 334 -14.58 22.22 17.15
CA ARG A 334 -14.50 20.99 16.34
C ARG A 334 -13.34 20.08 16.73
N CYS A 335 -12.17 20.66 17.05
CA CYS A 335 -11.04 19.86 17.53
C CYS A 335 -11.36 19.17 18.87
N GLN A 336 -12.03 19.88 19.78
CA GLN A 336 -12.45 19.34 21.08
C GLN A 336 -13.50 18.24 20.94
N GLU A 337 -14.49 18.44 20.05
CA GLU A 337 -15.49 17.43 19.72
C GLU A 337 -14.85 16.15 19.17
N GLU A 338 -13.88 16.27 18.26
CA GLU A 338 -13.21 15.10 17.67
C GLU A 338 -12.36 14.31 18.67
N ASN A 339 -11.82 14.99 19.70
CA ASN A 339 -11.05 14.37 20.79
C ASN A 339 -11.93 13.93 21.98
N SER A 340 -13.26 14.13 21.93
CA SER A 340 -14.15 13.97 23.09
C SER A 340 -14.34 12.53 23.57
N ASP A 341 -14.01 11.54 22.74
CA ASP A 341 -14.11 10.10 23.08
C ASP A 341 -12.84 9.53 23.77
N GLY A 342 -11.92 10.41 24.18
CA GLY A 342 -10.67 10.03 24.86
C GLY A 342 -9.54 9.59 23.93
N VAL A 343 -9.77 9.56 22.61
CA VAL A 343 -8.71 9.29 21.62
C VAL A 343 -8.17 10.61 21.08
N LEU A 344 -6.89 10.90 21.35
CA LEU A 344 -6.23 12.11 20.85
C LEU A 344 -5.95 12.03 19.35
N ARG A 345 -6.90 12.52 18.54
CA ARG A 345 -6.81 12.57 17.07
C ARG A 345 -6.19 13.88 16.59
N VAL A 346 -6.63 15.01 17.16
CA VAL A 346 -6.08 16.34 16.88
C VAL A 346 -5.05 16.70 17.96
N PRO A 347 -3.76 16.85 17.63
CA PRO A 347 -2.73 17.17 18.62
C PRO A 347 -2.87 18.57 19.22
N ASP A 348 -2.36 18.75 20.45
CA ASP A 348 -2.47 20.02 21.20
C ASP A 348 -1.84 21.21 20.47
N TYR A 349 -0.69 21.04 19.80
CA TYR A 349 -0.07 22.12 19.02
C TYR A 349 -0.91 22.55 17.81
N VAL A 350 -1.80 21.67 17.32
CA VAL A 350 -2.76 22.01 16.24
C VAL A 350 -3.91 22.83 16.79
N VAL A 351 -4.38 22.52 18.01
CA VAL A 351 -5.38 23.34 18.72
C VAL A 351 -4.80 24.71 19.08
N ALA A 352 -3.56 24.75 19.57
CA ALA A 352 -2.85 26.00 19.87
C ALA A 352 -2.67 26.87 18.61
N PHE A 353 -2.37 26.26 17.46
CA PHE A 353 -2.35 26.98 16.17
C PHE A 353 -3.72 27.60 15.83
N ALA A 354 -4.82 26.86 16.04
CA ALA A 354 -6.16 27.38 15.78
C ALA A 354 -6.50 28.58 16.68
N GLN A 355 -5.96 28.61 17.90
CA GLN A 355 -6.14 29.70 18.87
C GLN A 355 -5.21 30.90 18.64
N ALA A 356 -4.10 30.72 17.91
CA ALA A 356 -3.11 31.76 17.72
C ALA A 356 -3.68 32.95 16.92
N GLU A 357 -3.46 34.17 17.42
CA GLU A 357 -3.79 35.40 16.71
C GLU A 357 -2.91 35.56 15.47
N ASP A 358 -1.59 35.49 15.64
CA ASP A 358 -0.63 35.42 14.55
C ASP A 358 -0.23 33.97 14.27
N LYS A 359 -0.90 33.39 13.28
CA LYS A 359 -0.71 32.01 12.84
C LYS A 359 0.64 31.79 12.14
N VAL A 360 1.19 32.81 11.49
CA VAL A 360 2.50 32.71 10.82
C VAL A 360 3.59 32.69 11.88
N GLU A 361 3.57 33.65 12.79
CA GLU A 361 4.54 33.75 13.89
C GLU A 361 4.53 32.49 14.75
N PHE A 362 3.33 31.99 15.09
CA PHE A 362 3.18 30.74 15.83
C PHE A 362 3.94 29.58 15.17
N LEU A 363 3.78 29.39 13.85
CA LEU A 363 4.43 28.29 13.13
C LEU A 363 5.94 28.50 13.00
N VAL A 364 6.40 29.74 12.77
CA VAL A 364 7.83 30.06 12.72
C VAL A 364 8.49 29.71 14.05
N GLN A 365 7.91 30.14 15.17
CA GLN A 365 8.45 29.86 16.49
C GLN A 365 8.38 28.37 16.85
N LEU A 366 7.26 27.71 16.56
CA LEU A 366 7.09 26.27 16.75
C LEU A 366 8.19 25.48 16.04
N TYR A 367 8.44 25.76 14.76
CA TYR A 367 9.47 25.05 13.99
C TYR A 367 10.89 25.47 14.35
N ARG A 368 11.12 26.72 14.75
CA ARG A 368 12.42 27.14 15.29
C ARG A 368 12.78 26.32 16.51
N ASP A 369 11.88 26.23 17.49
CA ASP A 369 12.19 25.62 18.78
C ASP A 369 12.19 24.09 18.72
N ARG A 370 11.18 23.51 18.07
CA ARG A 370 10.96 22.05 18.11
C ARG A 370 11.68 21.29 17.00
N VAL A 371 12.16 21.99 15.97
CA VAL A 371 12.82 21.38 14.80
C VAL A 371 14.23 21.93 14.62
N ARG A 372 14.37 23.21 14.30
CA ARG A 372 15.68 23.79 13.91
C ARG A 372 16.69 23.79 15.05
N CYS A 373 16.27 24.21 16.25
CA CYS A 373 17.12 24.34 17.44
C CYS A 373 17.07 23.10 18.34
N ASN A 374 16.33 22.06 17.96
CA ASN A 374 16.17 20.86 18.76
C ASN A 374 17.34 19.88 18.49
N PRO A 375 18.25 19.65 19.45
CA PRO A 375 19.41 18.78 19.24
C PRO A 375 19.03 17.30 19.05
N ASN A 376 17.80 16.93 19.41
CA ASN A 376 17.28 15.57 19.22
C ASN A 376 16.64 15.37 17.84
N PHE A 377 16.41 16.43 17.06
CA PHE A 377 15.86 16.28 15.72
C PHE A 377 16.89 15.55 14.82
N PRO A 378 16.50 14.50 14.08
CA PRO A 378 17.47 13.73 13.30
C PRO A 378 18.21 14.55 12.24
N ALA A 379 19.42 14.13 11.93
CA ALA A 379 20.28 14.83 10.98
C ALA A 379 19.65 14.90 9.58
N ARG A 380 19.80 16.06 8.92
CA ARG A 380 19.41 16.21 7.50
C ARG A 380 20.50 15.68 6.59
N CYS A 381 20.12 15.04 5.48
CA CYS A 381 21.08 14.63 4.43
C CYS A 381 20.46 14.62 3.03
N ASP A 382 21.30 14.55 2.00
CA ASP A 382 20.86 14.20 0.65
C ASP A 382 20.63 12.68 0.56
N VAL A 383 19.41 12.27 0.90
CA VAL A 383 19.01 10.85 0.91
C VAL A 383 19.25 10.19 -0.45
N ILE A 384 18.97 10.89 -1.56
CA ILE A 384 19.08 10.30 -2.90
C ILE A 384 20.55 10.00 -3.21
N HIS A 385 21.43 10.95 -2.87
CA HIS A 385 22.87 10.73 -2.98
C HIS A 385 23.32 9.52 -2.15
N GLU A 386 22.88 9.42 -0.90
CA GLU A 386 23.24 8.32 0.00
C GLU A 386 22.78 6.94 -0.49
N LEU A 387 21.53 6.83 -0.97
CA LEU A 387 21.01 5.59 -1.53
C LEU A 387 21.80 5.16 -2.77
N ARG A 388 22.08 6.10 -3.67
CA ARG A 388 22.89 5.81 -4.87
C ARG A 388 24.32 5.43 -4.51
N ALA A 389 24.94 6.14 -3.58
CA ALA A 389 26.30 5.89 -3.14
C ALA A 389 26.43 4.50 -2.49
N ALA A 390 25.43 4.06 -1.72
CA ALA A 390 25.38 2.73 -1.13
C ALA A 390 25.40 1.63 -2.21
N VAL A 391 24.51 1.73 -3.21
CA VAL A 391 24.47 0.76 -4.31
C VAL A 391 25.80 0.74 -5.08
N LEU A 392 26.42 1.90 -5.33
CA LEU A 392 27.71 1.99 -6.01
C LEU A 392 28.87 1.37 -5.19
N ARG A 393 28.74 1.27 -3.87
CA ARG A 393 29.68 0.56 -2.99
C ARG A 393 29.43 -0.94 -2.90
N GLY A 394 28.42 -1.46 -3.63
CA GLY A 394 28.00 -2.87 -3.57
C GLY A 394 27.10 -3.20 -2.38
N GLU A 395 26.66 -2.19 -1.62
CA GLU A 395 25.65 -2.37 -0.58
C GLU A 395 24.24 -2.51 -1.22
N LYS A 396 23.29 -3.07 -0.47
CA LYS A 396 21.89 -3.21 -0.90
C LYS A 396 21.03 -2.15 -0.27
N VAL A 397 20.09 -1.63 -1.05
CA VAL A 397 19.06 -0.69 -0.59
C VAL A 397 17.73 -1.41 -0.46
N LEU A 398 17.09 -1.25 0.70
CA LEU A 398 15.73 -1.69 0.96
C LEU A 398 14.77 -0.50 0.93
N LEU A 399 13.82 -0.51 0.00
CA LEU A 399 12.71 0.43 -0.04
C LEU A 399 11.51 -0.15 0.71
N GLU A 400 11.16 0.47 1.84
CA GLU A 400 10.00 0.11 2.64
C GLU A 400 8.76 0.80 2.09
N GLY A 401 7.81 0.01 1.56
CA GLY A 401 6.51 0.52 1.13
C GLY A 401 5.64 0.96 2.32
N PRO A 402 4.97 2.13 2.24
CA PRO A 402 4.13 2.63 3.33
C PRO A 402 2.77 1.91 3.39
N GLN A 403 1.92 2.12 2.39
CA GLN A 403 0.64 1.42 2.22
C GLN A 403 0.78 0.29 1.18
N SER A 404 -0.16 0.19 0.24
CA SER A 404 -0.33 -0.99 -0.61
C SER A 404 -0.79 -0.60 -2.00
N TYR A 405 -0.66 -1.51 -2.95
CA TYR A 405 -0.89 -1.29 -4.38
C TYR A 405 -2.26 -0.66 -4.68
N TRP A 406 -3.35 -1.22 -4.13
CA TRP A 406 -4.71 -0.76 -4.41
C TRP A 406 -5.12 0.52 -3.68
N LEU A 407 -4.27 1.00 -2.76
CA LEU A 407 -4.45 2.30 -2.12
C LEU A 407 -3.65 3.41 -2.81
N SER A 408 -2.94 3.13 -3.91
CA SER A 408 -2.13 4.13 -4.61
C SER A 408 -3.02 5.14 -5.36
N ASN A 409 -2.61 6.42 -5.37
CA ASN A 409 -3.25 7.45 -6.21
C ASN A 409 -3.14 7.14 -7.72
N ALA A 410 -2.19 6.29 -8.13
CA ALA A 410 -2.06 5.79 -9.50
C ALA A 410 -3.09 4.71 -9.85
N ARG A 411 -3.89 4.25 -8.88
CA ARG A 411 -4.96 3.24 -9.06
C ARG A 411 -6.37 3.84 -8.89
N THR A 412 -6.47 5.17 -8.96
CA THR A 412 -7.74 5.92 -8.85
C THR A 412 -8.75 5.61 -9.96
N LYS A 413 -8.32 5.06 -11.09
CA LYS A 413 -9.25 4.54 -12.12
C LYS A 413 -10.11 3.37 -11.63
N PHE A 414 -9.64 2.66 -10.60
CA PHE A 414 -10.31 1.49 -10.06
C PHE A 414 -11.08 1.78 -8.77
N TRP A 415 -10.59 2.67 -7.90
CA TRP A 415 -11.28 3.10 -6.68
C TRP A 415 -11.10 4.59 -6.43
N GLU A 416 -12.15 5.24 -5.92
CA GLU A 416 -12.07 6.63 -5.48
C GLU A 416 -11.32 6.76 -4.15
N SER A 417 -11.52 5.80 -3.24
CA SER A 417 -10.93 5.80 -1.90
C SER A 417 -9.50 5.28 -1.92
N THR A 418 -8.56 6.16 -2.24
CA THR A 418 -7.10 5.90 -2.27
C THR A 418 -6.35 6.87 -1.36
N THR A 419 -5.07 6.60 -1.11
CA THR A 419 -4.15 7.58 -0.52
C THR A 419 -3.66 8.56 -1.59
N SER A 420 -3.08 9.68 -1.18
CA SER A 420 -2.60 10.74 -2.09
C SER A 420 -1.17 10.52 -2.60
N ALA A 421 -0.57 9.36 -2.30
CA ALA A 421 0.77 8.97 -2.72
C ALA A 421 0.72 7.76 -3.67
N ASP A 422 1.73 7.64 -4.54
CA ASP A 422 1.88 6.43 -5.36
C ASP A 422 2.58 5.33 -4.55
N THR A 423 1.78 4.41 -4.02
CA THR A 423 2.25 3.34 -3.13
C THR A 423 2.58 2.05 -3.87
N THR A 424 2.59 2.08 -5.21
CA THR A 424 3.07 0.97 -6.03
C THR A 424 4.60 0.87 -5.97
N ALA A 425 5.15 -0.30 -6.30
CA ALA A 425 6.59 -0.49 -6.42
C ALA A 425 7.24 0.49 -7.40
N SER A 426 6.58 0.77 -8.53
CA SER A 426 7.03 1.78 -9.51
C SER A 426 7.06 3.19 -8.91
N GLY A 427 6.06 3.56 -8.11
CA GLY A 427 6.02 4.83 -7.39
C GLY A 427 7.15 4.97 -6.36
N LEU A 428 7.48 3.89 -5.65
CA LEU A 428 8.62 3.84 -4.73
C LEU A 428 9.95 3.99 -5.47
N LEU A 429 10.14 3.29 -6.58
CA LEU A 429 11.36 3.39 -7.38
C LEU A 429 11.54 4.80 -7.96
N ALA A 430 10.47 5.38 -8.50
CA ALA A 430 10.50 6.75 -9.00
C ALA A 430 10.85 7.76 -7.88
N ALA A 431 10.25 7.61 -6.69
CA ALA A 431 10.53 8.48 -5.55
C ALA A 431 11.97 8.31 -5.00
N SER A 432 12.55 7.11 -5.12
CA SER A 432 13.94 6.85 -4.75
C SER A 432 14.97 7.44 -5.72
N GLN A 433 14.54 7.82 -6.93
CA GLN A 433 15.39 8.29 -8.03
C GLN A 433 16.56 7.34 -8.39
N LEU A 434 16.42 6.06 -8.05
CA LEU A 434 17.34 5.01 -8.47
C LEU A 434 17.00 4.60 -9.90
N ASN A 435 18.01 4.57 -10.77
CA ASN A 435 17.81 4.17 -12.16
C ASN A 435 17.65 2.65 -12.25
N PHE A 436 16.41 2.18 -12.45
CA PHE A 436 16.09 0.75 -12.57
C PHE A 436 16.67 0.07 -13.82
N GLN A 437 17.15 0.83 -14.81
CA GLN A 437 17.92 0.26 -15.93
C GLN A 437 19.39 0.01 -15.57
N GLN A 438 19.89 0.72 -14.56
CA GLN A 438 21.27 0.59 -14.08
C GLN A 438 21.39 -0.41 -12.93
N PHE A 439 20.39 -0.45 -12.04
CA PHE A 439 20.42 -1.24 -10.82
C PHE A 439 19.37 -2.35 -10.85
N ARG A 440 19.80 -3.57 -10.55
CA ARG A 440 18.89 -4.72 -10.50
C ARG A 440 17.93 -4.55 -9.34
N THR A 441 16.65 -4.61 -9.64
CA THR A 441 15.59 -4.35 -8.67
C THR A 441 14.67 -5.56 -8.58
N VAL A 442 14.31 -5.93 -7.36
CA VAL A 442 13.29 -6.94 -7.09
C VAL A 442 12.21 -6.39 -6.16
N VAL A 443 10.97 -6.80 -6.39
CA VAL A 443 9.84 -6.46 -5.54
C VAL A 443 9.35 -7.71 -4.83
N LEU A 444 9.14 -7.60 -3.52
CA LEU A 444 8.52 -8.60 -2.67
C LEU A 444 7.13 -8.07 -2.29
N ASN A 445 6.10 -8.62 -2.92
CA ASN A 445 4.72 -8.31 -2.60
C ASN A 445 4.34 -8.97 -1.27
N VAL A 446 3.58 -8.27 -0.43
CA VAL A 446 3.08 -8.80 0.85
C VAL A 446 1.56 -8.81 0.83
N HIS A 447 0.98 -9.99 1.04
CA HIS A 447 -0.45 -10.22 1.20
C HIS A 447 -0.73 -10.93 2.53
N LYS A 448 -1.99 -11.03 2.95
CA LYS A 448 -2.40 -11.67 4.22
C LYS A 448 -3.53 -12.66 4.01
N THR A 449 -3.47 -13.81 4.69
CA THR A 449 -4.54 -14.81 4.70
C THR A 449 -4.41 -15.75 5.89
N PRO A 450 -5.50 -16.36 6.39
CA PRO A 450 -6.91 -16.05 6.12
C PRO A 450 -7.33 -14.65 6.59
N GLY A 451 -8.39 -14.11 5.99
CA GLY A 451 -8.92 -12.79 6.37
C GLY A 451 -8.16 -11.64 5.70
N SER A 452 -8.14 -11.63 4.37
CA SER A 452 -7.73 -10.45 3.61
C SER A 452 -8.67 -9.29 3.96
N SER A 453 -8.13 -8.11 4.18
CA SER A 453 -8.88 -7.01 4.81
C SER A 453 -8.66 -5.71 4.06
N ARG A 454 -9.70 -4.86 4.03
CA ARG A 454 -9.60 -3.48 3.54
C ARG A 454 -9.91 -2.48 4.66
N VAL A 455 -9.27 -1.32 4.57
CA VAL A 455 -9.55 -0.14 5.38
C VAL A 455 -10.18 0.92 4.50
N GLY A 456 -11.25 1.54 4.99
CA GLY A 456 -11.95 2.60 4.29
C GLY A 456 -13.04 2.08 3.36
N ILE A 457 -13.81 3.02 2.80
CA ILE A 457 -14.95 2.74 1.92
C ILE A 457 -14.49 2.21 0.56
N GLY A 458 -15.39 1.56 -0.16
CA GLY A 458 -15.24 1.20 -1.57
C GLY A 458 -15.49 -0.26 -1.90
N ALA A 459 -15.58 -0.58 -3.19
CA ALA A 459 -15.95 -1.93 -3.65
C ALA A 459 -14.83 -2.96 -3.38
N CYS A 460 -15.15 -4.07 -2.70
CA CYS A 460 -14.22 -5.16 -2.45
C CYS A 460 -14.98 -6.51 -2.51
N PRO A 461 -15.11 -7.12 -3.70
CA PRO A 461 -15.98 -8.28 -3.91
C PRO A 461 -15.68 -9.48 -3.00
N SER A 462 -14.42 -9.71 -2.65
CA SER A 462 -13.98 -10.82 -1.78
C SER A 462 -14.34 -10.66 -0.29
N SER A 463 -14.92 -9.52 0.10
CA SER A 463 -15.28 -9.22 1.50
C SER A 463 -16.55 -9.92 1.93
N PHE A 464 -16.65 -10.29 3.22
CA PHE A 464 -17.86 -10.94 3.75
C PHE A 464 -19.09 -10.03 3.75
N VAL A 465 -18.88 -8.71 3.86
CA VAL A 465 -19.90 -7.66 3.84
C VAL A 465 -19.37 -6.43 3.09
N PRO A 466 -20.22 -5.46 2.71
CA PRO A 466 -19.76 -4.17 2.18
C PRO A 466 -18.79 -3.47 3.14
N GLN A 467 -17.81 -2.76 2.58
CA GLN A 467 -16.69 -2.19 3.34
C GLN A 467 -17.08 -1.10 4.35
N ASP A 468 -18.15 -0.36 4.06
CA ASP A 468 -18.69 0.67 4.92
C ASP A 468 -19.72 0.14 5.94
N TYR A 469 -19.90 -1.19 6.04
CA TYR A 469 -20.86 -1.83 6.95
C TYR A 469 -20.74 -1.33 8.39
N PHE A 470 -19.55 -1.42 9.01
CA PHE A 470 -19.36 -0.97 10.40
C PHE A 470 -19.68 0.51 10.57
N SER A 471 -19.19 1.37 9.67
CA SER A 471 -19.47 2.81 9.72
C SER A 471 -20.94 3.14 9.53
N ALA A 472 -21.64 2.43 8.64
CA ALA A 472 -23.07 2.62 8.39
C ALA A 472 -23.93 2.24 9.60
N GLN A 473 -23.43 1.33 10.45
CA GLN A 473 -24.04 0.96 11.73
C GLN A 473 -23.55 1.83 12.91
N ASN A 474 -22.80 2.91 12.65
CA ASN A 474 -22.18 3.77 13.66
C ASN A 474 -21.20 3.03 14.61
N ILE A 475 -20.61 1.92 14.17
CA ILE A 475 -19.59 1.17 14.91
C ILE A 475 -18.23 1.82 14.63
N LYS A 476 -17.70 2.54 15.61
CA LYS A 476 -16.38 3.20 15.55
C LYS A 476 -15.26 2.27 16.00
N THR A 477 -15.54 1.41 16.98
CA THR A 477 -14.59 0.42 17.53
C THR A 477 -15.29 -0.91 17.77
N LEU A 478 -14.51 -1.98 17.95
CA LEU A 478 -15.08 -3.29 18.32
C LEU A 478 -15.81 -3.28 19.68
N HIS A 479 -15.59 -2.26 20.53
CA HIS A 479 -16.27 -2.10 21.82
C HIS A 479 -17.70 -1.58 21.70
N ASP A 480 -18.07 -1.00 20.56
CA ASP A 480 -19.45 -0.54 20.32
C ASP A 480 -20.40 -1.72 20.07
N LEU A 481 -19.85 -2.92 19.83
CA LEU A 481 -20.59 -4.17 19.73
C LEU A 481 -20.72 -4.84 21.11
N PRO A 482 -21.86 -5.49 21.41
CA PRO A 482 -21.98 -6.30 22.62
C PRO A 482 -20.83 -7.33 22.70
N PRO A 483 -20.23 -7.57 23.89
CA PRO A 483 -19.12 -8.52 24.03
C PRO A 483 -19.45 -9.91 23.46
N ALA A 484 -20.65 -10.43 23.75
CA ALA A 484 -21.13 -11.73 23.31
C ALA A 484 -21.48 -11.81 21.81
N ALA A 485 -21.64 -10.68 21.11
CA ALA A 485 -22.09 -10.68 19.73
C ALA A 485 -21.08 -11.37 18.80
N CYS A 486 -21.51 -12.46 18.15
CA CYS A 486 -20.70 -13.27 17.24
C CYS A 486 -19.36 -13.72 17.86
N ALA A 487 -19.37 -14.11 19.14
CA ALA A 487 -18.15 -14.49 19.88
C ALA A 487 -17.65 -15.91 19.58
N ASP A 488 -18.53 -16.84 19.15
CA ASP A 488 -18.17 -18.22 18.84
C ASP A 488 -17.64 -18.34 17.40
N PHE A 489 -16.36 -18.03 17.22
CA PHE A 489 -15.70 -18.08 15.92
C PHE A 489 -15.78 -19.47 15.26
N GLU A 490 -15.64 -20.55 16.04
CA GLU A 490 -15.65 -21.93 15.55
C GLU A 490 -17.03 -22.32 14.98
N ALA A 491 -18.12 -22.00 15.70
CA ALA A 491 -19.47 -22.26 15.22
C ALA A 491 -19.81 -21.44 13.97
N ILE A 492 -19.37 -20.18 13.93
CA ILE A 492 -19.64 -19.27 12.80
C ILE A 492 -18.89 -19.73 11.54
N GLN A 493 -17.58 -20.02 11.61
CA GLN A 493 -16.82 -20.49 10.44
C GLN A 493 -17.36 -21.82 9.93
N ARG A 494 -17.74 -22.75 10.83
CA ARG A 494 -18.40 -24.01 10.43
C ARG A 494 -19.71 -23.76 9.72
N THR A 495 -20.51 -22.82 10.19
CA THR A 495 -21.79 -22.47 9.57
C THR A 495 -21.56 -21.91 8.16
N LEU A 496 -20.60 -20.99 8.00
CA LEU A 496 -20.21 -20.46 6.68
C LEU A 496 -19.83 -21.60 5.73
N PHE A 497 -18.91 -22.45 6.13
CA PHE A 497 -18.31 -23.42 5.22
C PHE A 497 -19.19 -24.64 4.95
N ARG A 498 -20.00 -25.08 5.91
CA ARG A 498 -20.91 -26.23 5.76
C ARG A 498 -22.25 -25.87 5.13
N HIS A 499 -22.78 -24.67 5.42
CA HIS A 499 -24.12 -24.27 4.99
C HIS A 499 -24.10 -23.11 3.99
N GLY A 500 -23.09 -22.24 4.05
CA GLY A 500 -22.91 -21.14 3.10
C GLY A 500 -22.44 -21.58 1.73
N PHE A 501 -21.89 -22.79 1.55
CA PHE A 501 -21.54 -23.33 0.24
C PHE A 501 -22.30 -24.63 -0.04
N PRO A 502 -23.60 -24.55 -0.39
CA PRO A 502 -24.36 -25.73 -0.73
C PRO A 502 -23.70 -26.41 -1.93
N PHE A 503 -23.66 -27.74 -1.91
CA PHE A 503 -22.99 -28.57 -2.91
C PHE A 503 -21.46 -28.56 -2.89
N SER A 504 -20.77 -28.00 -1.89
CA SER A 504 -19.30 -28.07 -1.79
C SER A 504 -18.71 -29.49 -2.00
N LYS A 505 -19.44 -30.54 -1.61
CA LYS A 505 -19.06 -31.95 -1.82
C LYS A 505 -19.39 -32.52 -3.21
N ASN A 506 -20.24 -31.85 -4.00
CA ASN A 506 -20.62 -32.26 -5.34
C ASN A 506 -20.02 -31.31 -6.39
N LYS A 507 -18.86 -31.71 -6.93
CA LYS A 507 -18.10 -30.95 -7.93
C LYS A 507 -18.90 -30.57 -9.19
N ALA A 508 -19.91 -31.36 -9.56
CA ALA A 508 -20.75 -31.10 -10.74
C ALA A 508 -21.81 -30.01 -10.49
N LEU A 509 -22.09 -29.65 -9.24
CA LEU A 509 -23.08 -28.63 -8.86
C LEU A 509 -22.45 -27.44 -8.13
N HIS A 510 -21.25 -27.58 -7.57
CA HIS A 510 -20.60 -26.52 -6.82
C HIS A 510 -20.11 -25.40 -7.75
N ASN A 511 -20.73 -24.23 -7.68
CA ASN A 511 -20.37 -23.07 -8.48
C ASN A 511 -19.64 -21.96 -7.71
N GLY A 512 -19.22 -22.23 -6.46
CA GLY A 512 -18.44 -21.29 -5.65
C GLY A 512 -19.22 -20.07 -5.13
N ILE A 513 -20.55 -19.99 -5.31
CA ILE A 513 -21.38 -18.88 -4.81
C ILE A 513 -21.81 -19.14 -3.36
N MET A 514 -21.59 -18.14 -2.50
CA MET A 514 -22.01 -18.18 -1.10
C MET A 514 -23.52 -17.96 -0.95
N ALA A 515 -24.19 -18.88 -0.26
CA ALA A 515 -25.58 -18.78 0.15
C ALA A 515 -25.76 -17.85 1.36
N PRO A 516 -26.83 -17.03 1.39
CA PRO A 516 -27.08 -16.08 2.47
C PRO A 516 -27.76 -16.78 3.66
N VAL A 517 -27.04 -17.69 4.30
CA VAL A 517 -27.49 -18.41 5.50
C VAL A 517 -27.44 -17.51 6.74
N GLU A 518 -28.16 -17.89 7.78
CA GLU A 518 -28.22 -17.14 9.04
C GLU A 518 -27.50 -17.89 10.16
N TYR A 519 -26.91 -17.13 11.08
CA TYR A 519 -26.33 -17.57 12.33
C TYR A 519 -27.03 -16.86 13.48
N SER A 520 -27.28 -17.54 14.59
CA SER A 520 -27.93 -16.96 15.76
C SER A 520 -27.12 -17.23 17.02
N ASP A 521 -27.04 -16.22 17.87
CA ASP A 521 -26.56 -16.30 19.24
C ASP A 521 -27.51 -15.53 20.18
N GLU A 522 -27.13 -15.35 21.44
CA GLU A 522 -27.94 -14.64 22.44
C GLU A 522 -28.17 -13.15 22.14
N THR A 523 -27.36 -12.56 21.27
CA THR A 523 -27.41 -11.14 20.92
C THR A 523 -28.23 -10.87 19.66
N GLY A 524 -28.54 -11.90 18.86
CA GLY A 524 -29.44 -11.77 17.73
C GLY A 524 -29.30 -12.85 16.65
N THR A 525 -29.83 -12.51 15.48
CA THR A 525 -29.69 -13.31 14.25
C THR A 525 -28.97 -12.48 13.22
N TYR A 526 -27.97 -13.09 12.59
CA TYR A 526 -27.02 -12.48 11.69
C TYR A 526 -27.02 -13.22 10.35
N ASN A 527 -26.97 -12.49 9.24
CA ASN A 527 -26.48 -13.03 7.99
C ASN A 527 -25.06 -13.57 8.21
N ILE A 528 -24.72 -14.71 7.62
CA ILE A 528 -23.44 -15.37 7.89
C ILE A 528 -22.22 -14.52 7.52
N GLY A 529 -22.33 -13.67 6.49
CA GLY A 529 -21.29 -12.71 6.14
C GLY A 529 -21.08 -11.67 7.24
N VAL A 530 -22.16 -11.17 7.84
CA VAL A 530 -22.11 -10.26 9.00
C VAL A 530 -21.46 -10.95 10.20
N ALA A 531 -21.90 -12.16 10.52
CA ALA A 531 -21.34 -12.93 11.63
C ALA A 531 -19.83 -13.16 11.43
N MET A 532 -19.42 -13.55 10.22
CA MET A 532 -18.01 -13.71 9.87
C MET A 532 -17.23 -12.41 9.93
N ALA A 533 -17.78 -11.29 9.46
CA ALA A 533 -17.12 -9.99 9.53
C ALA A 533 -16.86 -9.55 10.99
N ILE A 534 -17.85 -9.71 11.87
CA ILE A 534 -17.70 -9.39 13.30
C ILE A 534 -16.74 -10.38 13.98
N ALA A 535 -16.97 -11.69 13.80
CA ALA A 535 -16.21 -12.73 14.47
C ALA A 535 -14.74 -12.71 14.06
N SER A 536 -14.44 -12.59 12.76
CA SER A 536 -13.05 -12.48 12.29
C SER A 536 -12.36 -11.20 12.79
N ALA A 537 -13.08 -10.07 12.84
CA ALA A 537 -12.52 -8.83 13.36
C ALA A 537 -12.18 -8.93 14.85
N LYS A 538 -13.06 -9.56 15.65
CA LYS A 538 -12.82 -9.82 17.08
C LYS A 538 -11.71 -10.85 17.31
N HIS A 539 -11.82 -12.02 16.68
CA HIS A 539 -10.93 -13.17 16.88
C HIS A 539 -9.49 -12.85 16.49
N HIS A 540 -9.30 -12.18 15.36
CA HIS A 540 -7.96 -11.83 14.85
C HIS A 540 -7.46 -10.45 15.30
N GLY A 541 -8.26 -9.69 16.05
CA GLY A 541 -7.95 -8.31 16.45
C GLY A 541 -7.80 -7.35 15.26
N GLU A 542 -8.52 -7.60 14.17
CA GLU A 542 -8.40 -6.85 12.90
C GLU A 542 -9.04 -5.46 13.02
N CYS A 543 -8.21 -4.50 13.42
CA CYS A 543 -8.59 -3.10 13.53
C CYS A 543 -7.52 -2.16 12.96
N GLY A 544 -7.89 -0.91 12.70
CA GLY A 544 -6.95 0.14 12.30
C GLY A 544 -5.90 0.37 13.39
N ALA A 545 -4.61 0.33 13.04
CA ALA A 545 -3.53 0.49 14.03
C ALA A 545 -3.64 1.81 14.81
N VAL A 546 -3.97 2.89 14.09
CA VAL A 546 -4.16 4.26 14.61
C VAL A 546 -5.61 4.52 15.01
N THR A 547 -6.57 4.23 14.13
CA THR A 547 -7.98 4.63 14.31
C THR A 547 -8.79 3.69 15.19
N LYS A 548 -8.30 2.47 15.45
CA LYS A 548 -9.01 1.36 16.13
C LYS A 548 -10.33 0.94 15.47
N LYS A 549 -10.59 1.41 14.25
CA LYS A 549 -11.78 1.02 13.47
C LYS A 549 -11.73 -0.47 13.11
N PRO A 550 -12.82 -1.23 13.28
CA PRO A 550 -12.86 -2.61 12.81
C PRO A 550 -12.61 -2.70 11.31
N ARG A 551 -11.89 -3.72 10.86
CA ARG A 551 -11.70 -3.99 9.43
C ARG A 551 -12.69 -5.01 8.94
N VAL A 552 -13.18 -4.80 7.73
CA VAL A 552 -13.96 -5.81 7.05
C VAL A 552 -13.01 -6.81 6.41
N CYS A 553 -13.08 -8.05 6.88
CA CYS A 553 -12.31 -9.19 6.36
C CYS A 553 -13.06 -9.89 5.22
N GLY A 554 -12.31 -10.70 4.48
CA GLY A 554 -12.78 -11.48 3.35
C GLY A 554 -11.85 -12.63 2.98
N PHE A 555 -12.14 -13.27 1.85
CA PHE A 555 -11.32 -14.32 1.27
C PHE A 555 -10.06 -13.75 0.61
N PHE A 556 -9.03 -14.58 0.41
CA PHE A 556 -7.90 -14.20 -0.44
C PHE A 556 -8.39 -13.94 -1.86
N ASP A 557 -7.93 -12.87 -2.49
CA ASP A 557 -8.44 -12.42 -3.78
C ASP A 557 -7.43 -12.64 -4.90
N CYS A 558 -7.57 -13.74 -5.64
CA CYS A 558 -6.68 -14.04 -6.76
C CYS A 558 -6.88 -13.11 -7.96
N VAL A 559 -8.09 -12.55 -8.14
CA VAL A 559 -8.36 -11.63 -9.26
C VAL A 559 -7.53 -10.37 -9.08
N LEU A 560 -7.60 -9.76 -7.89
CA LEU A 560 -6.83 -8.56 -7.60
C LEU A 560 -5.33 -8.84 -7.45
N GLN A 561 -4.94 -9.97 -6.85
CA GLN A 561 -3.53 -10.32 -6.69
C GLN A 561 -2.84 -10.57 -8.05
N HIS A 562 -3.54 -11.13 -9.04
CA HIS A 562 -2.99 -11.31 -10.38
C HIS A 562 -2.57 -9.97 -11.01
N GLU A 563 -3.43 -8.95 -10.93
CA GLU A 563 -3.11 -7.61 -11.45
C GLU A 563 -1.90 -6.99 -10.73
N VAL A 564 -1.79 -7.20 -9.41
CA VAL A 564 -0.61 -6.77 -8.63
C VAL A 564 0.65 -7.42 -9.17
N ASN A 565 0.64 -8.75 -9.37
CA ASN A 565 1.81 -9.47 -9.84
C ASN A 565 2.20 -9.08 -11.27
N ASN A 566 1.21 -8.83 -12.14
CA ASN A 566 1.45 -8.36 -13.49
C ASN A 566 2.15 -6.98 -13.51
N ASN A 567 1.87 -6.13 -12.52
CA ASN A 567 2.45 -4.79 -12.43
C ASN A 567 3.75 -4.71 -11.59
N GLN A 568 3.88 -5.54 -10.56
CA GLN A 568 4.96 -5.43 -9.55
C GLN A 568 5.93 -6.62 -9.57
N GLY A 569 5.62 -7.70 -10.29
CA GLY A 569 6.42 -8.93 -10.33
C GLY A 569 5.85 -10.04 -9.44
N PRO A 570 6.40 -11.26 -9.55
CA PRO A 570 5.72 -12.47 -9.07
C PRO A 570 5.94 -12.80 -7.59
N TYR A 571 7.00 -12.27 -6.97
CA TYR A 571 7.39 -12.72 -5.64
C TYR A 571 6.40 -12.28 -4.57
N LEU A 572 5.88 -13.26 -3.82
CA LEU A 572 4.86 -13.06 -2.82
C LEU A 572 5.32 -13.60 -1.46
N THR A 573 5.07 -12.81 -0.42
CA THR A 573 5.08 -13.24 0.98
C THR A 573 3.67 -13.16 1.52
N ILE A 574 3.22 -14.22 2.19
CA ILE A 574 1.87 -14.29 2.75
C ILE A 574 1.97 -14.25 4.28
N SER A 575 1.44 -13.22 4.90
CA SER A 575 1.42 -13.10 6.36
C SER A 575 0.20 -13.77 7.00
N ALA A 576 0.33 -14.05 8.29
CA ALA A 576 -0.73 -14.51 9.19
C ALA A 576 -1.38 -15.85 8.80
N ILE A 577 -0.63 -16.73 8.13
CA ILE A 577 -1.09 -18.06 7.71
C ILE A 577 -1.47 -18.93 8.94
N ASP A 578 -0.84 -18.68 10.09
CA ASP A 578 -1.15 -19.32 11.37
C ASP A 578 -2.61 -19.13 11.80
N ARG A 579 -3.28 -18.07 11.36
CA ARG A 579 -4.71 -17.89 11.62
C ARG A 579 -5.57 -18.98 11.01
N GLY A 580 -5.09 -19.65 9.95
CA GLY A 580 -5.76 -20.79 9.35
C GLY A 580 -5.78 -22.04 10.22
N ASP A 581 -4.99 -22.08 11.30
CA ASP A 581 -5.04 -23.18 12.28
C ASP A 581 -6.42 -23.32 12.96
N ASP A 582 -7.21 -22.25 12.97
CA ASP A 582 -8.53 -22.21 13.61
C ASP A 582 -9.70 -22.46 12.63
N TYR A 583 -9.40 -22.72 11.34
CA TYR A 583 -10.40 -22.88 10.29
C TYR A 583 -10.58 -24.34 9.87
N ASP A 584 -11.83 -24.79 9.70
CA ASP A 584 -12.14 -26.12 9.13
C ASP A 584 -11.88 -26.14 7.61
N MET A 585 -12.12 -25.01 6.93
CA MET A 585 -11.86 -24.81 5.50
C MET A 585 -11.40 -23.37 5.24
N ILE A 586 -10.67 -23.17 4.15
CA ILE A 586 -10.24 -21.85 3.65
C ILE A 586 -10.92 -21.57 2.31
N GLY A 587 -11.40 -20.35 2.12
CA GLY A 587 -11.95 -19.87 0.85
C GLY A 587 -10.97 -18.95 0.11
N VAL A 588 -10.85 -19.14 -1.20
CA VAL A 588 -10.07 -18.30 -2.11
C VAL A 588 -10.96 -17.82 -3.24
N THR A 589 -11.01 -16.51 -3.47
CA THR A 589 -11.76 -15.93 -4.59
C THR A 589 -10.94 -16.07 -5.86
N ILE A 590 -11.44 -16.84 -6.83
CA ILE A 590 -10.73 -17.14 -8.09
C ILE A 590 -11.27 -16.34 -9.29
N ALA A 591 -12.51 -15.88 -9.17
CA ALA A 591 -13.20 -15.08 -10.17
C ALA A 591 -14.31 -14.26 -9.50
N TYR A 592 -14.86 -13.31 -10.23
CA TYR A 592 -16.11 -12.64 -9.88
C TYR A 592 -17.19 -12.96 -10.88
N VAL A 593 -18.44 -12.87 -10.43
CA VAL A 593 -19.61 -12.74 -11.30
C VAL A 593 -20.22 -11.36 -11.16
N TYR A 594 -20.43 -10.67 -12.28
CA TYR A 594 -21.16 -9.42 -12.31
C TYR A 594 -22.68 -9.69 -12.27
N HIS A 595 -23.39 -9.02 -11.37
CA HIS A 595 -24.85 -9.06 -11.32
C HIS A 595 -25.45 -7.79 -10.70
N ASN A 596 -26.20 -7.05 -11.51
CA ASN A 596 -27.02 -5.93 -11.09
C ASN A 596 -28.49 -6.34 -11.03
N LEU A 597 -29.09 -6.33 -9.84
CA LEU A 597 -30.50 -6.69 -9.63
C LEU A 597 -31.48 -5.76 -10.35
N GLU A 598 -31.10 -4.51 -10.61
CA GLU A 598 -31.93 -3.58 -11.37
C GLU A 598 -31.87 -3.86 -12.89
N GLY A 599 -31.08 -4.84 -13.33
CA GLY A 599 -30.87 -5.17 -14.73
C GLY A 599 -30.10 -4.12 -15.52
N LYS A 600 -29.57 -3.09 -14.84
CA LYS A 600 -28.75 -2.04 -15.47
C LYS A 600 -27.39 -2.58 -15.83
N GLN A 601 -26.98 -2.33 -17.08
CA GLN A 601 -25.64 -2.60 -17.55
C GLN A 601 -24.73 -1.43 -17.16
N VAL A 602 -23.47 -1.74 -16.87
CA VAL A 602 -22.46 -0.72 -16.58
C VAL A 602 -21.41 -0.78 -17.68
N ASP A 603 -21.24 0.34 -18.39
CA ASP A 603 -20.15 0.54 -19.33
C ASP A 603 -18.93 1.09 -18.56
N VAL A 604 -17.82 0.37 -18.64
CA VAL A 604 -16.52 0.79 -18.12
C VAL A 604 -15.53 0.79 -19.28
N ASP A 605 -15.06 1.98 -19.65
CA ASP A 605 -14.06 2.17 -20.71
C ASP A 605 -14.41 1.47 -22.05
N GLY A 606 -15.70 1.42 -22.40
CA GLY A 606 -16.21 0.79 -23.62
C GLY A 606 -16.52 -0.70 -23.47
N HIS A 607 -16.29 -1.29 -22.30
CA HIS A 607 -16.71 -2.65 -21.97
C HIS A 607 -18.01 -2.64 -21.17
N VAL A 608 -19.05 -3.25 -21.73
CA VAL A 608 -20.39 -3.27 -21.11
C VAL A 608 -20.58 -4.57 -20.33
N TYR A 609 -20.63 -4.47 -19.01
CA TYR A 609 -20.89 -5.60 -18.10
C TYR A 609 -22.39 -5.92 -18.01
N LYS A 610 -22.71 -7.20 -18.14
CA LYS A 610 -24.05 -7.78 -18.12
C LYS A 610 -24.16 -8.87 -17.05
N ASN A 611 -25.36 -9.07 -16.54
CA ASN A 611 -25.63 -10.07 -15.51
C ASN A 611 -25.17 -11.47 -15.97
N GLY A 612 -24.30 -12.08 -15.17
CA GLY A 612 -23.71 -13.38 -15.45
C GLY A 612 -22.31 -13.32 -16.08
N ASP A 613 -21.81 -12.14 -16.45
CA ASP A 613 -20.43 -12.00 -16.91
C ASP A 613 -19.45 -12.41 -15.82
N ILE A 614 -18.44 -13.19 -16.21
CA ILE A 614 -17.42 -13.74 -15.33
C ILE A 614 -16.11 -12.99 -15.55
N ILE A 615 -15.54 -12.48 -14.46
CA ILE A 615 -14.27 -11.75 -14.44
C ILE A 615 -13.24 -12.64 -13.75
N ARG A 616 -12.26 -13.13 -14.48
CA ARG A 616 -11.26 -14.09 -13.98
C ARG A 616 -9.99 -13.39 -13.55
N ALA A 617 -9.17 -14.09 -12.76
CA ALA A 617 -7.78 -13.68 -12.57
C ALA A 617 -7.07 -13.67 -13.94
N GLY A 618 -6.49 -12.51 -14.29
CA GLY A 618 -5.90 -12.24 -15.60
C GLY A 618 -6.78 -11.44 -16.55
N ASP A 619 -8.08 -11.33 -16.30
CA ASP A 619 -8.94 -10.39 -17.02
C ASP A 619 -8.68 -8.95 -16.53
N PRO A 620 -8.94 -7.93 -17.38
CA PRO A 620 -8.89 -6.53 -16.94
C PRO A 620 -9.82 -6.29 -15.75
N VAL A 621 -9.27 -5.77 -14.65
CA VAL A 621 -10.07 -5.41 -13.48
C VAL A 621 -10.98 -4.22 -13.83
N PRO A 622 -12.30 -4.29 -13.59
CA PRO A 622 -13.18 -3.16 -13.84
C PRO A 622 -12.99 -2.00 -12.85
N SER A 623 -13.55 -0.84 -13.17
CA SER A 623 -13.66 0.26 -12.24
C SER A 623 -14.66 -0.01 -11.12
N GLU A 624 -14.61 0.82 -10.08
CA GLU A 624 -15.44 0.71 -8.89
C GLU A 624 -16.94 0.57 -9.19
N SER A 625 -17.43 1.27 -10.23
CA SER A 625 -18.84 1.28 -10.62
C SER A 625 -19.37 -0.11 -10.99
N ALA A 626 -18.54 -0.96 -11.61
CA ALA A 626 -18.90 -2.34 -11.89
C ALA A 626 -18.52 -3.29 -10.74
N LEU A 627 -17.43 -3.02 -10.01
CA LEU A 627 -17.01 -3.84 -8.85
C LEU A 627 -18.06 -3.90 -7.75
N TYR A 628 -18.88 -2.86 -7.54
CA TYR A 628 -20.00 -2.90 -6.59
C TYR A 628 -21.08 -3.94 -6.91
N HIS A 629 -21.11 -4.40 -8.15
CA HIS A 629 -22.03 -5.42 -8.63
C HIS A 629 -21.34 -6.78 -8.85
N CYS A 630 -20.07 -6.91 -8.44
CA CYS A 630 -19.31 -8.14 -8.54
C CYS A 630 -19.41 -8.96 -7.25
N TYR A 631 -19.65 -10.26 -7.38
CA TYR A 631 -19.71 -11.21 -6.27
C TYR A 631 -18.66 -12.30 -6.44
N PRO A 632 -18.04 -12.78 -5.35
CA PRO A 632 -16.92 -13.69 -5.44
C PRO A 632 -17.37 -15.11 -5.80
N ILE A 633 -16.62 -15.73 -6.71
CA ILE A 633 -16.66 -17.17 -6.96
C ILE A 633 -15.49 -17.79 -6.17
N VAL A 634 -15.84 -18.57 -5.16
CA VAL A 634 -14.91 -19.02 -4.12
C VAL A 634 -14.57 -20.49 -4.32
N LYS A 635 -13.28 -20.80 -4.46
CA LYS A 635 -12.72 -22.14 -4.32
C LYS A 635 -12.54 -22.46 -2.83
N LEU A 636 -12.99 -23.64 -2.41
CA LEU A 636 -12.83 -24.14 -1.05
C LEU A 636 -11.64 -25.08 -0.97
N ILE A 637 -10.85 -24.94 0.10
CA ILE A 637 -9.66 -25.74 0.41
C ILE A 637 -9.81 -26.25 1.84
N ASP A 638 -9.42 -27.51 2.07
CA ASP A 638 -9.46 -28.08 3.41
C ASP A 638 -8.52 -27.30 4.35
N GLY A 639 -9.00 -27.01 5.56
CA GLY A 639 -8.19 -26.39 6.60
C GLY A 639 -7.13 -27.35 7.16
N TRP A 640 -6.34 -26.87 8.10
CA TRP A 640 -5.21 -27.63 8.66
C TRP A 640 -5.16 -27.56 10.19
N SER A 641 -6.31 -27.41 10.85
CA SER A 641 -6.41 -27.39 12.31
C SER A 641 -5.83 -28.63 13.00
N GLY A 642 -5.87 -29.79 12.32
CA GLY A 642 -5.24 -31.03 12.79
C GLY A 642 -3.70 -31.07 12.65
N SER A 643 -3.09 -30.11 11.97
CA SER A 643 -1.64 -30.00 11.77
C SER A 643 -1.23 -28.53 11.74
N PRO A 644 -1.35 -27.83 12.88
CA PRO A 644 -1.19 -26.38 12.96
C PRO A 644 0.19 -25.92 12.49
N VAL A 645 0.24 -24.75 11.85
CA VAL A 645 1.48 -24.14 11.37
C VAL A 645 2.01 -23.04 12.28
N ALA A 646 1.20 -22.55 13.23
CA ALA A 646 1.64 -21.55 14.21
C ALA A 646 2.96 -21.94 14.87
N ALA A 647 3.89 -21.01 14.97
CA ALA A 647 5.23 -21.23 15.53
C ALA A 647 5.20 -21.78 16.97
N SER A 648 4.16 -21.45 17.73
CA SER A 648 3.94 -21.95 19.10
C SER A 648 3.47 -23.40 19.16
N LYS A 649 2.95 -23.96 18.07
CA LYS A 649 2.37 -25.31 18.00
C LYS A 649 3.18 -26.27 17.12
N ARG A 650 3.77 -25.76 16.04
CA ARG A 650 4.46 -26.53 15.01
C ARG A 650 5.84 -27.00 15.48
N ARG A 651 6.22 -28.24 15.12
CA ARG A 651 7.60 -28.74 15.27
C ARG A 651 8.41 -28.43 14.01
N ARG A 652 9.64 -27.92 14.17
CA ARG A 652 10.57 -27.68 13.06
C ARG A 652 10.77 -28.94 12.21
N ASN A 653 10.98 -28.76 10.90
CA ASN A 653 11.20 -29.84 9.92
C ASN A 653 10.01 -30.80 9.72
N THR A 654 8.83 -30.46 10.24
CA THR A 654 7.60 -31.19 9.86
C THR A 654 7.21 -30.77 8.45
N PRO A 655 6.74 -31.67 7.57
CA PRO A 655 6.18 -31.30 6.27
C PRO A 655 5.02 -30.31 6.42
N LEU A 656 4.84 -29.43 5.43
CA LEU A 656 3.69 -28.52 5.42
C LEU A 656 2.38 -29.31 5.27
N PRO A 657 1.30 -28.91 5.95
CA PRO A 657 0.01 -29.59 5.82
C PRO A 657 -0.49 -29.51 4.37
N ARG A 658 -1.14 -30.57 3.89
CA ARG A 658 -1.69 -30.61 2.53
C ARG A 658 -2.59 -29.42 2.21
N GLY A 659 -3.42 -28.96 3.14
CA GLY A 659 -4.28 -27.79 2.94
C GLY A 659 -3.49 -26.49 2.74
N VAL A 660 -2.32 -26.34 3.38
CA VAL A 660 -1.41 -25.23 3.14
C VAL A 660 -0.80 -25.34 1.74
N CYS A 661 -0.29 -26.51 1.36
CA CYS A 661 0.26 -26.73 0.02
C CYS A 661 -0.79 -26.45 -1.07
N GLU A 662 -2.02 -26.94 -0.91
CA GLU A 662 -3.11 -26.69 -1.86
C GLU A 662 -3.49 -25.21 -1.94
N LEU A 663 -3.49 -24.49 -0.82
CA LEU A 663 -3.68 -23.04 -0.81
C LEU A 663 -2.58 -22.32 -1.59
N LEU A 664 -1.31 -22.67 -1.34
CA LEU A 664 -0.18 -22.06 -2.02
C LEU A 664 -0.21 -22.34 -3.52
N SER A 665 -0.41 -23.60 -3.93
CA SER A 665 -0.54 -23.96 -5.35
C SER A 665 -1.72 -23.26 -6.02
N THR A 666 -2.84 -23.11 -5.32
CA THR A 666 -4.00 -22.35 -5.82
C THR A 666 -3.63 -20.90 -6.06
N ILE A 667 -2.97 -20.25 -5.10
CA ILE A 667 -2.56 -18.85 -5.24
C ILE A 667 -1.56 -18.71 -6.39
N GLU A 668 -0.54 -19.54 -6.49
CA GLU A 668 0.45 -19.50 -7.57
C GLU A 668 -0.20 -19.71 -8.93
N TYR A 669 -1.09 -20.69 -9.06
CA TYR A 669 -1.80 -21.00 -10.31
C TYR A 669 -2.62 -19.82 -10.83
N PHE A 670 -3.44 -19.18 -9.99
CA PHE A 670 -4.32 -18.12 -10.44
C PHE A 670 -3.64 -16.75 -10.56
N THR A 671 -2.58 -16.51 -9.80
CA THR A 671 -1.98 -15.17 -9.70
C THR A 671 -0.66 -15.05 -10.43
N ASN A 672 -0.08 -16.16 -10.90
CA ASN A 672 1.31 -16.22 -11.37
C ASN A 672 2.32 -15.76 -10.30
N SER A 673 1.97 -15.92 -9.03
CA SER A 673 2.89 -15.68 -7.93
C SER A 673 3.97 -16.76 -7.86
N LYS A 674 5.09 -16.39 -7.25
CA LYS A 674 6.03 -17.31 -6.62
C LYS A 674 6.06 -17.00 -5.13
N VAL A 675 5.49 -17.89 -4.32
CA VAL A 675 5.40 -17.68 -2.86
C VAL A 675 6.74 -18.05 -2.23
N LEU A 676 7.40 -17.06 -1.64
CA LEU A 676 8.73 -17.23 -1.03
C LEU A 676 8.66 -17.60 0.45
N SER A 677 7.64 -17.13 1.15
CA SER A 677 7.49 -17.37 2.57
C SER A 677 6.05 -17.18 3.06
N ILE A 678 5.76 -17.83 4.18
CA ILE A 678 4.52 -17.72 4.93
C ILE A 678 4.81 -17.30 6.38
N GLY A 679 4.11 -16.30 6.88
CA GLY A 679 4.19 -15.90 8.29
C GLY A 679 3.34 -16.83 9.15
N ASN A 680 3.91 -17.34 10.24
CA ASN A 680 3.26 -18.32 11.11
C ASN A 680 3.19 -17.87 12.59
N GLY A 681 3.06 -16.58 12.83
CA GLY A 681 2.95 -16.00 14.17
C GLY A 681 3.16 -14.49 14.18
N PRO A 682 3.10 -13.81 15.32
CA PRO A 682 3.27 -12.37 15.41
C PRO A 682 4.73 -11.89 15.50
N ASN A 683 5.68 -12.76 15.89
CA ASN A 683 7.07 -12.33 16.07
C ASN A 683 7.79 -12.16 14.74
N GLY A 684 8.87 -11.37 14.73
CA GLY A 684 9.70 -11.13 13.54
C GLY A 684 10.28 -12.40 12.93
N ASP A 685 10.60 -13.39 13.78
CA ASP A 685 11.21 -14.66 13.36
C ASP A 685 10.18 -15.74 13.02
N ASP A 686 8.88 -15.47 13.22
CA ASP A 686 7.80 -16.40 12.90
C ASP A 686 7.51 -16.37 11.39
N ILE A 687 8.45 -16.90 10.61
CA ILE A 687 8.42 -17.01 9.15
C ILE A 687 8.88 -18.41 8.75
N ILE A 688 8.14 -19.06 7.87
CA ILE A 688 8.56 -20.27 7.17
C ILE A 688 8.96 -19.85 5.75
N TYR A 689 10.23 -20.05 5.40
CA TYR A 689 10.73 -19.84 4.05
C TYR A 689 10.51 -21.09 3.21
N LEU A 690 10.06 -20.91 1.96
CA LEU A 690 9.60 -22.00 1.12
C LEU A 690 10.61 -22.37 0.04
N GLY A 691 10.83 -23.67 -0.12
CA GLY A 691 11.32 -24.31 -1.33
C GLY A 691 10.19 -25.11 -1.98
N GLN A 692 10.17 -25.10 -3.31
CA GLN A 692 9.19 -25.78 -4.16
C GLN A 692 9.91 -26.79 -5.05
#